data_AF-A0A7V6ZPK0-F1
#
_entry.id   AF-A0A7V6ZPK0-F1
#
_cell.length_a   1.000
_cell.length_b   1.000
_cell.length_c   1.000
_cell.angle_alpha   90.00
_cell.angle_beta   90.00
_cell.angle_gamma   90.00
#
_symmetry.space_group_name_H-M   'P 1'
#
loop_
_entity.id
_entity.type
_entity.pdbx_description
1 polymer ?
#
loop_
_entity_poly.entity_id
_entity_poly.type
_entity_poly.pdbx_seq_one_letter_code
_entity_poly.pdbx_strand_id
1 'polypeptide(L)'
;MEKKHNVYLKFSLIFLLFLLVGLLPSEIKTGHPFGFGLFTDAFKQHLPFMRDYVASIKALLGGEPFSAYRYYIGLGGDFFLSYGYYSLFDPLTLIAYLIPLKHIELSYYLIAVLRLYLSGIFFILLAKELGIRNERALLVAAVFYCFNITVLYSAFRHPFFTNGPLWFPLIILGTERHLKNRSPFLLIFGSFLALITQFYIYIYTSFGFVLYLLLRLFPNIKKESFGSFLKGFFLACSLYALGAFLGGFTLVPQFLGTISSGRIASKGFELYNAYDILSYLLSFFAPVVAGRYTSTLGNFYIFFIILVCSFSRRDVFKTCFWILAGLLFLPFFGYAINAFSYINNRWTYLLILPAALLLGRFVQDGWEEGSLNKAAKVFLLLLSSLVVFAFLAWAERTGKLWLALFATLFVGGEVLAFRWVRERNLRINLERWLRPDFVSRFTLITSFLLVLGFGFACAFVLTTSAGLEAYEEEAFSEISRDSGFYRVDQNLFALNSDYLGNDNIAYGFSAVYSYNTMNNGYINDVIDFFNVTNHNNTVGYNGFDDRSILNAVNHVKYLVVRESEKAVIPYGFRLFGSTELQKFSDEINDYTGTGFLEYDGKKKVYEKAFIYENERFLDFGFVYHQYVNREDLESLSPVARENALLYAAVLDGECGLPRFEPMEAESLEPEIRTSGNITVSDGKIIVGSGGGSLSFSVETADTEVFVEILGLKPANPNRGFSVRYRTEEVVKEERYYPYGSFFYHENFDQLVNLGYYESGELEVVIGFEEGEYAFEALKCYLRKMEEVDARLSGLNSETLKDLEFTTDGFSGKINLAEAGLLFISLPYSSGFKAYVDGEERKIERVNIGYMGVFLEAGTHEVVFTYETPGMKEGLILSLASLGAIGIIGIFCIIRKKKGSFNHESIL
;
A
#
# COMPACT_ATOMS: atom_id res chain seq x y z
N MET A 1 47.95 27.64 -6.97
CA MET A 1 47.14 26.40 -6.98
C MET A 1 45.67 26.77 -6.84
N GLU A 2 44.93 26.88 -7.96
CA GLU A 2 43.48 27.04 -7.90
C GLU A 2 42.88 25.76 -7.29
N LYS A 3 42.26 25.88 -6.11
CA LYS A 3 41.45 24.78 -5.56
C LYS A 3 40.36 24.49 -6.59
N LYS A 4 40.50 23.38 -7.34
CA LYS A 4 39.42 22.85 -8.17
C LYS A 4 38.26 22.53 -7.22
N HIS A 5 37.27 23.40 -7.20
CA HIS A 5 36.10 23.23 -6.35
C HIS A 5 35.27 22.05 -6.90
N ASN A 6 35.14 21.00 -6.10
CA ASN A 6 34.42 19.79 -6.47
C ASN A 6 32.97 19.89 -5.95
N VAL A 7 32.03 20.15 -6.86
CA VAL A 7 30.59 20.25 -6.55
C VAL A 7 30.04 19.02 -5.84
N TYR A 8 30.55 17.82 -6.17
CA TYR A 8 30.11 16.57 -5.56
C TYR A 8 30.53 16.51 -4.09
N LEU A 9 31.76 16.91 -3.78
CA LEU A 9 32.24 16.96 -2.40
C LEU A 9 31.43 17.97 -1.58
N LYS A 10 31.19 19.18 -2.12
CA LYS A 10 30.37 20.18 -1.42
C LYS A 10 28.94 19.70 -1.19
N PHE A 11 28.31 19.12 -2.21
CA PHE A 11 26.97 18.54 -2.07
C PHE A 11 26.96 17.44 -1.00
N SER A 12 27.93 16.54 -1.00
CA SER A 12 28.05 15.47 -0.01
C SER A 12 28.18 16.01 1.41
N LEU A 13 29.02 17.02 1.62
CA LEU A 13 29.19 17.65 2.94
C LEU A 13 27.91 18.35 3.42
N ILE A 14 27.22 19.08 2.55
CA ILE A 14 25.94 19.72 2.89
C ILE A 14 24.87 18.67 3.18
N PHE A 15 24.79 17.63 2.36
CA PHE A 15 23.83 16.54 2.51
C PHE A 15 24.01 15.84 3.86
N LEU A 16 25.25 15.46 4.21
CA LEU A 16 25.56 14.85 5.51
C LEU A 16 25.27 15.79 6.67
N LEU A 17 25.63 17.07 6.56
CA LEU A 17 25.31 18.06 7.60
C LEU A 17 23.80 18.22 7.79
N PHE A 18 23.03 18.25 6.71
CA PHE A 18 21.57 18.36 6.75
C PHE A 18 20.94 17.17 7.46
N LEU A 19 21.40 15.96 7.17
CA LEU A 19 20.87 14.77 7.81
C LEU A 19 21.30 14.68 9.28
N LEU A 20 22.59 14.76 9.58
CA LEU A 20 23.11 14.61 10.94
C LEU A 20 22.54 15.66 11.90
N VAL A 21 22.39 16.91 11.45
CA VAL A 21 21.88 17.99 12.33
C VAL A 21 20.35 18.09 12.23
N GLY A 22 19.78 17.94 11.04
CA GLY A 22 18.34 18.05 10.85
C GLY A 22 17.57 16.88 11.43
N LEU A 23 18.11 15.66 11.36
CA LEU A 23 17.47 14.48 11.95
C LEU A 23 17.87 14.23 13.40
N LEU A 24 18.76 15.03 13.99
CA LEU A 24 19.23 14.87 15.37
C LEU A 24 18.09 14.61 16.39
N PRO A 25 16.94 15.31 16.36
CA PRO A 25 15.84 15.00 17.29
C PRO A 25 15.33 13.54 17.17
N SER A 26 15.23 13.03 15.93
CA SER A 26 14.78 11.67 15.66
C SER A 26 15.86 10.64 15.94
N GLU A 27 17.12 10.95 15.65
CA GLU A 27 18.27 10.09 15.97
C GLU A 27 18.41 9.89 17.49
N ILE A 28 18.19 10.94 18.28
CA ILE A 28 18.16 10.84 19.75
C ILE A 28 17.05 9.91 20.24
N LYS A 29 15.85 9.98 19.63
CA LYS A 29 14.73 9.11 20.00
C LYS A 29 14.95 7.66 19.61
N THR A 30 15.43 7.42 18.40
CA THR A 30 15.58 6.07 17.83
C THR A 30 16.86 5.38 18.29
N GLY A 31 17.86 6.11 18.79
CA GLY A 31 19.15 5.54 19.16
C GLY A 31 20.01 5.13 17.96
N HIS A 32 19.58 5.42 16.73
CA HIS A 32 20.26 5.03 15.49
C HIS A 32 20.71 6.26 14.67
N PRO A 33 21.92 6.22 14.07
CA PRO A 33 22.34 7.25 13.13
C PRO A 33 21.43 7.27 11.91
N PHE A 34 21.03 8.46 11.48
CA PHE A 34 20.02 8.66 10.44
C PHE A 34 18.65 8.05 10.75
N GLY A 35 18.39 7.67 12.00
CA GLY A 35 17.11 7.12 12.42
C GLY A 35 16.02 8.16 12.22
N PHE A 36 15.22 7.97 11.18
CA PHE A 36 13.97 8.68 10.95
C PHE A 36 12.81 7.79 11.42
N GLY A 37 11.66 8.38 11.73
CA GLY A 37 10.60 7.65 12.39
C GLY A 37 10.05 6.47 11.60
N LEU A 38 9.75 5.38 12.31
CA LEU A 38 9.01 4.26 11.78
C LEU A 38 7.51 4.54 11.88
N PHE A 39 6.90 4.81 10.74
CA PHE A 39 5.46 5.00 10.58
C PHE A 39 4.71 3.66 10.67
N THR A 40 3.38 3.68 10.81
CA THR A 40 2.51 2.48 10.78
C THR A 40 2.85 1.56 9.62
N ASP A 41 2.98 2.14 8.42
CA ASP A 41 3.31 1.40 7.20
C ASP A 41 4.70 0.74 7.27
N ALA A 42 5.66 1.34 7.96
CA ALA A 42 6.98 0.74 8.15
C ALA A 42 6.88 -0.55 8.96
N PHE A 43 6.07 -0.58 10.01
CA PHE A 43 5.82 -1.79 10.82
C PHE A 43 4.87 -2.77 10.19
N LYS A 44 3.91 -2.30 9.43
CA LYS A 44 2.90 -3.16 8.83
C LYS A 44 3.45 -3.94 7.65
N GLN A 45 4.34 -3.35 6.84
CA GLN A 45 4.69 -3.91 5.53
C GLN A 45 6.15 -3.69 5.09
N HIS A 46 6.87 -2.62 5.49
CA HIS A 46 8.22 -2.40 4.93
C HIS A 46 9.31 -3.17 5.67
N LEU A 47 9.36 -2.98 6.99
CA LEU A 47 10.46 -3.47 7.82
C LEU A 47 10.34 -4.98 8.14
N PRO A 48 9.15 -5.54 8.50
CA PRO A 48 9.03 -6.98 8.68
C PRO A 48 9.29 -7.76 7.39
N PHE A 49 8.78 -7.29 6.25
CA PHE A 49 9.04 -7.94 4.96
C PHE A 49 10.52 -7.89 4.60
N MET A 50 11.17 -6.74 4.82
CA MET A 50 12.62 -6.63 4.63
C MET A 50 13.41 -7.55 5.55
N ARG A 51 13.02 -7.69 6.82
CA ARG A 51 13.63 -8.65 7.74
C ARG A 51 13.49 -10.07 7.21
N ASP A 52 12.29 -10.45 6.78
CA ASP A 52 11.99 -11.80 6.29
C ASP A 52 12.75 -12.13 5.00
N TYR A 53 12.62 -11.31 3.95
CA TYR A 53 13.28 -11.61 2.68
C TYR A 53 14.81 -11.54 2.80
N VAL A 54 15.35 -10.68 3.68
CA VAL A 54 16.80 -10.66 3.95
C VAL A 54 17.24 -11.91 4.68
N ALA A 55 16.45 -12.40 5.65
CA ALA A 55 16.72 -13.65 6.34
C ALA A 55 16.68 -14.84 5.37
N SER A 56 15.61 -14.95 4.58
CA SER A 56 15.44 -15.99 3.56
C SER A 56 16.59 -16.03 2.56
N ILE A 57 17.04 -14.88 2.04
CA ILE A 57 18.15 -14.82 1.08
C ILE A 57 19.49 -15.17 1.75
N LYS A 58 19.72 -14.75 3.00
CA LYS A 58 20.93 -15.14 3.74
C LYS A 58 20.98 -16.63 4.02
N ALA A 59 19.86 -17.23 4.40
CA ALA A 59 19.70 -18.68 4.58
C ALA A 59 20.02 -19.43 3.28
N LEU A 60 19.44 -19.01 2.16
CA LEU A 60 19.73 -19.57 0.84
C LEU A 60 21.22 -19.47 0.47
N LEU A 61 21.86 -18.32 0.71
CA LEU A 61 23.31 -18.16 0.49
C LEU A 61 24.15 -19.03 1.44
N GLY A 62 23.60 -19.40 2.60
CA GLY A 62 24.18 -20.36 3.55
C GLY A 62 23.98 -21.83 3.17
N GLY A 63 23.21 -22.12 2.11
CA GLY A 63 22.92 -23.46 1.62
C GLY A 63 21.60 -24.06 2.13
N GLU A 64 20.78 -23.28 2.83
CA GLU A 64 19.45 -23.74 3.23
C GLU A 64 18.51 -23.83 2.01
N PRO A 65 17.56 -24.78 2.01
CA PRO A 65 16.56 -24.89 0.95
C PRO A 65 15.71 -23.61 0.86
N PHE A 66 15.35 -23.20 -0.36
CA PHE A 66 14.51 -22.05 -0.61
C PHE A 66 13.18 -22.48 -1.22
N SER A 67 12.08 -22.01 -0.63
CA SER A 67 10.74 -22.18 -1.19
C SER A 67 10.20 -20.87 -1.73
N ALA A 68 9.66 -20.91 -2.95
CA ALA A 68 8.97 -19.75 -3.52
C ALA A 68 7.62 -19.51 -2.83
N TYR A 69 6.94 -20.57 -2.38
CA TYR A 69 5.67 -20.46 -1.65
C TYR A 69 5.92 -20.51 -0.13
N ARG A 70 5.37 -19.54 0.59
CA ARG A 70 5.49 -19.42 2.05
C ARG A 70 4.14 -19.61 2.70
N TYR A 71 4.01 -20.67 3.49
CA TYR A 71 2.78 -21.00 4.20
C TYR A 71 2.46 -20.06 5.37
N TYR A 72 3.43 -19.23 5.78
CA TYR A 72 3.28 -18.26 6.86
C TYR A 72 2.97 -16.84 6.38
N ILE A 73 2.90 -16.55 5.07
CA ILE A 73 2.44 -15.23 4.62
C ILE A 73 0.90 -15.26 4.59
N GLY A 74 0.28 -14.93 5.72
CA GLY A 74 -1.15 -15.16 5.95
C GLY A 74 -1.53 -16.62 5.69
N LEU A 75 -2.63 -16.85 4.97
CA LEU A 75 -3.07 -18.19 4.56
C LEU A 75 -2.13 -18.91 3.58
N GLY A 76 -1.09 -18.23 3.09
CA GLY A 76 -0.10 -18.74 2.14
C GLY A 76 0.13 -17.75 1.00
N GLY A 77 1.40 -17.49 0.66
CA GLY A 77 1.76 -16.47 -0.33
C GLY A 77 3.05 -16.76 -1.09
N ASP A 78 3.18 -16.14 -2.26
CA ASP A 78 4.37 -16.23 -3.11
C ASP A 78 5.42 -15.20 -2.70
N PHE A 79 6.63 -15.65 -2.40
CA PHE A 79 7.75 -14.82 -1.97
C PHE A 79 8.09 -13.67 -2.94
N PHE A 80 8.12 -13.94 -4.25
CA PHE A 80 8.49 -12.96 -5.27
C PHE A 80 7.38 -11.94 -5.53
N LEU A 81 6.12 -12.35 -5.50
CA LEU A 81 4.97 -11.46 -5.60
C LEU A 81 4.85 -10.61 -4.35
N SER A 82 4.86 -11.25 -3.17
CA SER A 82 4.71 -10.62 -1.86
C SER A 82 5.79 -9.60 -1.56
N TYR A 83 7.05 -9.83 -1.97
CA TYR A 83 8.17 -8.93 -1.65
C TYR A 83 8.69 -8.13 -2.85
N GLY A 84 8.37 -8.52 -4.09
CA GLY A 84 8.75 -7.75 -5.28
C GLY A 84 8.18 -6.34 -5.27
N TYR A 85 6.96 -6.16 -4.78
CA TYR A 85 6.37 -4.84 -4.54
C TYR A 85 7.10 -4.04 -3.43
N TYR A 86 7.89 -4.69 -2.58
CA TYR A 86 8.54 -4.09 -1.40
C TYR A 86 10.07 -4.02 -1.53
N SER A 87 10.57 -3.82 -2.75
CA SER A 87 12.00 -3.61 -3.04
C SER A 87 12.90 -4.84 -2.87
N LEU A 88 12.36 -6.06 -2.98
CA LEU A 88 13.14 -7.30 -2.98
C LEU A 88 14.35 -7.24 -3.93
N PHE A 89 14.15 -6.74 -5.15
CA PHE A 89 15.20 -6.67 -6.18
C PHE A 89 15.92 -5.32 -6.23
N ASP A 90 15.77 -4.45 -5.22
CA ASP A 90 16.54 -3.21 -5.19
C ASP A 90 18.03 -3.51 -4.96
N PRO A 91 18.94 -3.09 -5.86
CA PRO A 91 20.37 -3.34 -5.69
C PRO A 91 20.97 -2.75 -4.40
N LEU A 92 20.35 -1.71 -3.83
CA LEU A 92 20.78 -1.09 -2.59
C LEU A 92 20.47 -1.97 -1.36
N THR A 93 19.57 -2.94 -1.48
CA THR A 93 19.31 -3.97 -0.46
C THR A 93 20.55 -4.80 -0.13
N LEU A 94 21.59 -4.78 -0.98
CA LEU A 94 22.90 -5.34 -0.65
C LEU A 94 23.45 -4.88 0.71
N ILE A 95 23.14 -3.65 1.13
CA ILE A 95 23.50 -3.14 2.47
C ILE A 95 22.96 -4.06 3.57
N ALA A 96 21.71 -4.49 3.45
CA ALA A 96 21.06 -5.36 4.43
C ALA A 96 21.58 -6.80 4.40
N TYR A 97 22.07 -7.27 3.24
CA TYR A 97 22.74 -8.57 3.15
C TYR A 97 24.11 -8.56 3.85
N LEU A 98 24.81 -7.42 3.89
CA LEU A 98 26.11 -7.27 4.55
C LEU A 98 26.01 -7.02 6.06
N ILE A 99 24.97 -6.32 6.52
CA ILE A 99 24.76 -5.99 7.94
C ILE A 99 24.01 -7.13 8.65
N PRO A 100 24.36 -7.52 9.90
CA PRO A 100 23.63 -8.54 10.66
C PRO A 100 22.13 -8.25 10.79
N LEU A 101 21.28 -9.30 10.78
CA LEU A 101 19.81 -9.16 10.84
C LEU A 101 19.31 -8.38 12.07
N LYS A 102 19.99 -8.49 13.22
CA LYS A 102 19.67 -7.70 14.42
C LYS A 102 19.80 -6.17 14.24
N HIS A 103 20.42 -5.72 13.15
CA HIS A 103 20.56 -4.31 12.78
C HIS A 103 19.83 -4.00 11.46
N ILE A 104 18.74 -4.73 11.17
CA ILE A 104 17.95 -4.54 9.95
C ILE A 104 17.32 -3.14 9.88
N GLU A 105 16.93 -2.57 11.01
CA GLU A 105 16.41 -1.19 11.09
C GLU A 105 17.44 -0.16 10.63
N LEU A 106 18.70 -0.29 11.06
CA LEU A 106 19.79 0.56 10.55
C LEU A 106 19.99 0.38 9.04
N SER A 107 19.90 -0.86 8.54
CA SER A 107 20.01 -1.14 7.10
C SER A 107 18.91 -0.43 6.31
N TYR A 108 17.68 -0.45 6.84
CA TYR A 108 16.53 0.25 6.27
C TYR A 108 16.77 1.77 6.17
N TYR A 109 17.28 2.40 7.24
CA TYR A 109 17.62 3.82 7.22
C TYR A 109 18.74 4.16 6.23
N LEU A 110 19.82 3.36 6.22
CA LEU A 110 20.96 3.58 5.32
C LEU A 110 20.56 3.49 3.86
N ILE A 111 19.71 2.53 3.49
CA ILE A 111 19.20 2.39 2.12
C ILE A 111 18.39 3.62 1.72
N ALA A 112 17.48 4.09 2.58
CA ALA A 112 16.66 5.26 2.31
C ALA A 112 17.52 6.54 2.11
N VAL A 113 18.49 6.75 3.00
CA VAL A 113 19.45 7.86 2.92
C VAL A 113 20.29 7.77 1.65
N LEU A 114 20.74 6.57 1.28
CA LEU A 114 21.53 6.36 0.08
C LEU A 114 20.72 6.63 -1.19
N ARG A 115 19.46 6.20 -1.27
CA ARG A 115 18.55 6.55 -2.37
C ARG A 115 18.41 8.07 -2.50
N LEU A 116 18.20 8.76 -1.38
CA LEU A 116 18.07 10.22 -1.37
C LEU A 116 19.37 10.90 -1.82
N TYR A 117 20.53 10.47 -1.33
CA TYR A 117 21.83 11.00 -1.73
C TYR A 117 22.10 10.80 -3.24
N LEU A 118 21.88 9.59 -3.74
CA LEU A 118 22.08 9.26 -5.15
C LEU A 118 21.14 10.04 -6.06
N SER A 119 19.90 10.34 -5.63
CA SER A 119 18.98 11.19 -6.39
C SER A 119 19.59 12.57 -6.70
N GLY A 120 20.26 13.18 -5.73
CA GLY A 120 20.95 14.46 -5.90
C GLY A 120 22.18 14.36 -6.79
N ILE A 121 22.95 13.28 -6.67
CA ILE A 121 24.11 13.02 -7.55
C ILE A 121 23.67 12.85 -9.00
N PHE A 122 22.63 12.05 -9.25
CA PHE A 122 22.08 11.82 -10.59
C PHE A 122 21.45 13.08 -11.16
N PHE A 123 20.79 13.90 -10.32
CA PHE A 123 20.35 15.23 -10.69
C PHE A 123 21.52 16.13 -11.14
N ILE A 124 22.63 16.19 -10.39
CA ILE A 124 23.81 17.00 -10.77
C ILE A 124 24.38 16.54 -12.13
N LEU A 125 24.44 15.24 -12.37
CA LEU A 125 24.90 14.68 -13.65
C LEU A 125 23.99 15.11 -14.81
N LEU A 126 22.67 15.01 -14.62
CA LEU A 126 21.68 15.47 -15.58
C LEU A 126 21.77 16.99 -15.83
N ALA A 127 21.79 17.80 -14.76
CA ALA A 127 21.85 19.25 -14.84
C ALA A 127 23.09 19.73 -15.64
N LYS A 128 24.25 19.09 -15.44
CA LYS A 128 25.46 19.34 -16.24
C LYS A 128 25.28 19.00 -17.71
N GLU A 129 24.68 17.84 -18.02
CA GLU A 129 24.39 17.44 -19.41
C GLU A 129 23.43 18.42 -20.11
N LEU A 130 22.55 19.05 -19.34
CA LEU A 130 21.58 20.06 -19.79
C LEU A 130 22.12 21.51 -19.80
N GLY A 131 23.42 21.68 -19.53
CA GLY A 131 24.12 22.97 -19.66
C GLY A 131 24.23 23.81 -18.39
N ILE A 132 23.81 23.31 -17.23
CA ILE A 132 24.03 23.99 -15.95
C ILE A 132 25.45 23.66 -15.47
N ARG A 133 26.33 24.66 -15.49
CA ARG A 133 27.76 24.54 -15.15
C ARG A 133 28.15 25.32 -13.90
N ASN A 134 27.39 26.35 -13.53
CA ASN A 134 27.66 27.14 -12.34
C ASN A 134 27.54 26.25 -11.09
N GLU A 135 28.60 26.20 -10.27
CA GLU A 135 28.68 25.31 -9.12
C GLU A 135 27.59 25.59 -8.08
N ARG A 136 27.30 26.88 -7.83
CA ARG A 136 26.26 27.30 -6.90
C ARG A 136 24.87 26.91 -7.41
N ALA A 137 24.62 27.11 -8.70
CA ALA A 137 23.37 26.67 -9.34
C ALA A 137 23.16 25.16 -9.23
N LEU A 138 24.19 24.37 -9.52
CA LEU A 138 24.15 22.91 -9.40
C LEU A 138 23.86 22.47 -7.95
N LEU A 139 24.57 23.05 -7.00
CA LEU A 139 24.45 22.70 -5.58
C LEU A 139 23.08 23.03 -5.02
N VAL A 140 22.56 24.23 -5.28
CA VAL A 140 21.27 24.68 -4.75
C VAL A 140 20.11 23.91 -5.38
N ALA A 141 20.18 23.66 -6.68
CA ALA A 141 19.17 22.86 -7.37
C ALA A 141 19.16 21.41 -6.90
N ALA A 142 20.33 20.81 -6.66
CA ALA A 142 20.43 19.45 -6.12
C ALA A 142 19.92 19.35 -4.68
N VAL A 143 20.25 20.32 -3.82
CA VAL A 143 19.72 20.38 -2.44
C VAL A 143 18.20 20.50 -2.46
N PHE A 144 17.64 21.41 -3.27
CA PHE A 144 16.18 21.53 -3.41
C PHE A 144 15.53 20.24 -3.95
N TYR A 145 16.18 19.57 -4.91
CA TYR A 145 15.69 18.31 -5.48
C TYR A 145 15.55 17.21 -4.42
N CYS A 146 16.53 17.09 -3.51
CA CYS A 146 16.49 16.11 -2.42
C CYS A 146 15.60 16.55 -1.25
N PHE A 147 15.69 17.80 -0.84
CA PHE A 147 15.15 18.29 0.44
C PHE A 147 13.95 19.23 0.24
N ASN A 148 12.95 18.76 -0.49
CA ASN A 148 11.62 19.39 -0.59
C ASN A 148 10.56 18.45 0.01
N ILE A 149 9.36 18.99 0.26
CA ILE A 149 8.31 18.27 0.99
C ILE A 149 7.91 16.96 0.30
N THR A 150 7.82 16.94 -1.03
CA THR A 150 7.38 15.77 -1.79
C THR A 150 8.38 14.61 -1.68
N VAL A 151 9.67 14.93 -1.84
CA VAL A 151 10.73 13.92 -1.76
C VAL A 151 10.97 13.48 -0.32
N LEU A 152 10.93 14.38 0.67
CA LEU A 152 11.11 14.01 2.07
C LEU A 152 9.94 13.22 2.64
N TYR A 153 8.70 13.58 2.28
CA TYR A 153 7.52 12.78 2.63
C TYR A 153 7.65 11.35 2.08
N SER A 154 8.08 11.21 0.82
CA SER A 154 8.37 9.91 0.23
C SER A 154 9.52 9.19 0.96
N ALA A 155 10.62 9.88 1.23
CA ALA A 155 11.83 9.30 1.84
C ALA A 155 11.61 8.74 3.24
N PHE A 156 10.79 9.39 4.06
CA PHE A 156 10.67 9.03 5.46
C PHE A 156 9.39 8.25 5.77
N ARG A 157 8.28 8.49 5.04
CA ARG A 157 7.05 7.69 5.22
C ARG A 157 7.07 6.38 4.46
N HIS A 158 7.52 6.40 3.21
CA HIS A 158 7.50 5.26 2.30
C HIS A 158 8.81 5.18 1.52
N PRO A 159 9.94 4.78 2.16
CA PRO A 159 11.27 5.01 1.59
C PRO A 159 11.50 4.51 0.16
N PHE A 160 10.81 3.44 -0.27
CA PHE A 160 10.87 2.95 -1.65
C PHE A 160 10.20 3.88 -2.68
N PHE A 161 9.32 4.80 -2.28
CA PHE A 161 8.82 5.86 -3.18
C PHE A 161 9.94 6.80 -3.64
N THR A 162 11.07 6.88 -2.93
CA THR A 162 12.25 7.61 -3.40
C THR A 162 12.90 7.00 -4.64
N ASN A 163 12.54 5.77 -5.03
CA ASN A 163 12.99 5.17 -6.29
C ASN A 163 12.58 6.03 -7.50
N GLY A 164 11.45 6.75 -7.44
CA GLY A 164 11.05 7.71 -8.47
C GLY A 164 12.05 8.86 -8.62
N PRO A 165 12.21 9.71 -7.59
CA PRO A 165 13.24 10.76 -7.56
C PRO A 165 14.68 10.25 -7.81
N LEU A 166 15.00 9.02 -7.40
CA LEU A 166 16.32 8.42 -7.65
C LEU A 166 16.54 8.15 -9.14
N TRP A 167 15.70 7.32 -9.77
CA TRP A 167 15.97 6.81 -11.10
C TRP A 167 15.55 7.76 -12.23
N PHE A 168 14.58 8.64 -11.98
CA PHE A 168 14.04 9.52 -13.01
C PHE A 168 15.11 10.45 -13.63
N PRO A 169 15.99 11.14 -12.87
CA PRO A 169 17.09 11.93 -13.44
C PRO A 169 18.04 11.09 -14.32
N LEU A 170 18.27 9.83 -13.95
CA LEU A 170 19.16 8.93 -14.69
C LEU A 170 18.54 8.50 -16.04
N ILE A 171 17.24 8.21 -16.05
CA ILE A 171 16.47 7.91 -17.27
C ILE A 171 16.48 9.11 -18.22
N ILE A 172 16.23 10.31 -17.69
CA ILE A 172 16.25 11.55 -18.50
C ILE A 172 17.67 11.83 -19.01
N LEU A 173 18.71 11.58 -18.21
CA LEU A 173 20.10 11.68 -18.64
C LEU A 173 20.44 10.68 -19.75
N GLY A 174 19.98 9.43 -19.63
CA GLY A 174 20.11 8.40 -20.67
C GLY A 174 19.42 8.81 -21.96
N THR A 175 18.23 9.40 -21.85
CA THR A 175 17.46 9.95 -22.98
C THR A 175 18.23 11.07 -23.67
N GLU A 176 18.72 12.07 -22.94
CA GLU A 176 19.50 13.17 -23.52
C GLU A 176 20.78 12.70 -24.20
N ARG A 177 21.47 11.72 -23.61
CA ARG A 177 22.66 11.11 -24.22
C ARG A 177 22.31 10.42 -25.53
N HIS A 178 21.25 9.63 -25.56
CA HIS A 178 20.77 8.96 -26.77
C HIS A 178 20.38 9.99 -27.85
N LEU A 179 19.60 11.01 -27.51
CA LEU A 179 19.21 12.08 -28.45
C LEU A 179 20.40 12.87 -28.99
N LYS A 180 21.52 12.93 -28.25
CA LYS A 180 22.81 13.49 -28.69
C LYS A 180 23.69 12.47 -29.44
N ASN A 181 23.12 11.38 -29.93
CA ASN A 181 23.80 10.27 -30.62
C ASN A 181 24.96 9.65 -29.81
N ARG A 182 24.87 9.68 -28.47
CA ARG A 182 25.78 8.96 -27.57
C ARG A 182 25.20 7.59 -27.20
N SER A 183 25.97 6.84 -26.42
CA SER A 183 25.62 5.48 -25.97
C SER A 183 24.21 5.40 -25.37
N PRO A 184 23.36 4.45 -25.83
CA PRO A 184 21.98 4.29 -25.34
C PRO A 184 21.90 3.49 -24.03
N PHE A 185 22.98 2.82 -23.59
CA PHE A 185 22.94 1.88 -22.48
C PHE A 185 22.49 2.50 -21.16
N LEU A 186 22.73 3.80 -20.93
CA LEU A 186 22.25 4.46 -19.72
C LEU A 186 20.72 4.54 -19.66
N LEU A 187 20.03 4.68 -20.80
CA LEU A 187 18.58 4.65 -20.85
C LEU A 187 18.05 3.24 -20.55
N ILE A 188 18.65 2.23 -21.18
CA ILE A 188 18.29 0.81 -20.98
C ILE A 188 18.47 0.43 -19.51
N PHE A 189 19.66 0.65 -18.94
CA PHE A 189 19.93 0.31 -17.54
C PHE A 189 19.15 1.19 -16.55
N GLY A 190 18.92 2.47 -16.87
CA GLY A 190 18.10 3.34 -16.04
C GLY A 190 16.65 2.86 -15.94
N SER A 191 16.07 2.41 -17.06
CA SER A 191 14.75 1.78 -17.10
C SER A 191 14.72 0.45 -16.34
N PHE A 192 15.68 -0.44 -16.60
CA PHE A 192 15.82 -1.72 -15.91
C PHE A 192 15.87 -1.55 -14.39
N LEU A 193 16.75 -0.67 -13.91
CA LEU A 193 16.90 -0.40 -12.47
C LEU A 193 15.63 0.20 -11.87
N ALA A 194 14.98 1.13 -12.57
CA ALA A 194 13.73 1.73 -12.09
C ALA A 194 12.59 0.69 -11.97
N LEU A 195 12.53 -0.28 -12.88
CA LEU A 195 11.53 -1.34 -12.86
C LEU A 195 11.77 -2.34 -11.72
N ILE A 196 12.97 -2.94 -11.64
CA ILE A 196 13.24 -3.99 -10.66
C ILE A 196 13.22 -3.46 -9.23
N THR A 197 13.56 -2.19 -9.03
CA THR A 197 13.57 -1.58 -7.69
C THR A 197 12.15 -1.30 -7.19
N GLN A 198 11.25 -0.86 -8.08
CA GLN A 198 9.85 -0.61 -7.70
C GLN A 198 8.90 -0.54 -8.92
N PHE A 199 8.20 -1.65 -9.18
CA PHE A 199 7.20 -1.79 -10.24
C PHE A 199 6.11 -0.70 -10.21
N TYR A 200 5.57 -0.36 -9.03
CA TYR A 200 4.48 0.60 -8.93
C TYR A 200 4.89 2.04 -9.31
N ILE A 201 6.05 2.48 -8.83
CA ILE A 201 6.60 3.82 -9.14
C ILE A 201 7.12 3.88 -10.58
N TYR A 202 7.48 2.73 -11.16
CA TYR A 202 7.89 2.63 -12.55
C TYR A 202 6.78 3.05 -13.53
N ILE A 203 5.50 2.82 -13.20
CA ILE A 203 4.35 3.29 -13.99
C ILE A 203 4.38 4.82 -14.13
N TYR A 204 4.52 5.53 -13.01
CA TYR A 204 4.63 7.00 -13.00
C TYR A 204 5.90 7.49 -13.70
N THR A 205 7.01 6.79 -13.48
CA THR A 205 8.30 7.10 -14.13
C THR A 205 8.19 6.99 -15.65
N SER A 206 7.50 5.97 -16.14
CA SER A 206 7.26 5.73 -17.57
C SER A 206 6.43 6.85 -18.19
N PHE A 207 5.36 7.29 -17.52
CA PHE A 207 4.59 8.46 -17.93
C PHE A 207 5.47 9.72 -18.01
N GLY A 208 6.26 9.99 -16.98
CA GLY A 208 7.19 11.12 -16.96
C GLY A 208 8.22 11.08 -18.09
N PHE A 209 8.75 9.89 -18.40
CA PHE A 209 9.67 9.68 -19.52
C PHE A 209 9.02 9.98 -20.86
N VAL A 210 7.82 9.43 -21.13
CA VAL A 210 7.08 9.65 -22.38
C VAL A 210 6.74 11.13 -22.55
N LEU A 211 6.24 11.78 -21.50
CA LEU A 211 5.93 13.21 -21.52
C LEU A 211 7.18 14.04 -21.85
N TYR A 212 8.29 13.79 -21.16
CA TYR A 212 9.54 14.48 -21.43
C TYR A 212 10.01 14.28 -22.88
N LEU A 213 10.02 13.04 -23.36
CA LEU A 213 10.46 12.68 -24.70
C LEU A 213 9.61 13.38 -25.78
N LEU A 214 8.28 13.37 -25.63
CA LEU A 214 7.36 14.06 -26.52
C LEU A 214 7.70 15.56 -26.59
N LEU A 215 7.81 16.22 -25.44
CA LEU A 215 8.11 17.66 -25.39
C LEU A 215 9.50 17.99 -25.94
N ARG A 216 10.47 17.07 -25.75
CA ARG A 216 11.83 17.24 -26.21
C ARG A 216 11.96 17.11 -27.74
N LEU A 217 11.19 16.21 -28.35
CA LEU A 217 11.19 15.94 -29.79
C LEU A 217 10.22 16.82 -30.58
N PHE A 218 9.18 17.38 -29.94
CA PHE A 218 8.17 18.21 -30.61
C PHE A 218 8.75 19.33 -31.49
N PRO A 219 9.82 20.06 -31.08
CA PRO A 219 10.45 21.07 -31.94
C PRO A 219 11.03 20.51 -33.25
N ASN A 220 11.39 19.23 -33.31
CA ASN A 220 11.96 18.61 -34.50
C ASN A 220 10.93 18.42 -35.61
N ILE A 221 9.62 18.36 -35.30
CA ILE A 221 8.55 18.32 -36.32
C ILE A 221 8.66 19.54 -37.24
N LYS A 222 8.93 20.72 -36.66
CA LYS A 222 9.08 21.97 -37.41
C LYS A 222 10.46 22.14 -38.05
N LYS A 223 11.50 21.55 -37.47
CA LYS A 223 12.89 21.72 -37.94
C LYS A 223 13.31 20.71 -39.00
N GLU A 224 12.77 19.50 -38.94
CA GLU A 224 13.16 18.38 -39.79
C GLU A 224 11.93 17.80 -40.50
N SER A 225 11.16 16.93 -39.85
CA SER A 225 9.92 16.36 -40.37
C SER A 225 9.16 15.60 -39.29
N PHE A 226 7.88 15.29 -39.54
CA PHE A 226 7.09 14.40 -38.69
C PHE A 226 7.65 12.96 -38.66
N GLY A 227 8.24 12.48 -39.76
CA GLY A 227 8.88 11.16 -39.83
C GLY A 227 10.11 11.04 -38.93
N SER A 228 10.95 12.08 -38.86
CA SER A 228 12.10 12.12 -37.93
C SER A 228 11.64 12.10 -36.48
N PHE A 229 10.58 12.85 -36.16
CA PHE A 229 9.94 12.82 -34.83
C PHE A 229 9.48 11.41 -34.44
N LEU A 230 8.71 10.73 -35.30
CA LEU A 230 8.23 9.36 -35.02
C LEU A 230 9.39 8.39 -34.85
N LYS A 231 10.39 8.44 -35.73
CA LYS A 231 11.58 7.58 -35.64
C LYS A 231 12.33 7.78 -34.32
N GLY A 232 12.57 9.02 -33.92
CA GLY A 232 13.22 9.33 -32.65
C GLY A 232 12.40 8.90 -31.43
N PHE A 233 11.09 9.11 -31.49
CA PHE A 233 10.16 8.70 -30.43
C PHE A 233 10.14 7.18 -30.25
N PHE A 234 9.86 6.42 -31.31
CA PHE A 234 9.78 4.96 -31.25
C PHE A 234 11.14 4.32 -30.91
N LEU A 235 12.25 4.87 -31.41
CA LEU A 235 13.58 4.33 -31.05
C LEU A 235 13.87 4.51 -29.56
N ALA A 236 13.64 5.70 -29.01
CA ALA A 236 13.85 5.95 -27.59
C ALA A 236 12.90 5.11 -26.72
N CYS A 237 11.62 4.99 -27.10
CA CYS A 237 10.67 4.11 -26.43
C CYS A 237 11.07 2.64 -26.51
N SER A 238 11.61 2.17 -27.63
CA SER A 238 12.07 0.78 -27.78
C SER A 238 13.28 0.48 -26.88
N LEU A 239 14.22 1.43 -26.75
CA LEU A 239 15.36 1.30 -25.84
C LEU A 239 14.91 1.32 -24.38
N TYR A 240 13.93 2.15 -24.03
CA TYR A 240 13.32 2.15 -22.71
C TYR A 240 12.61 0.83 -22.44
N ALA A 241 11.79 0.35 -23.36
CA ALA A 241 11.10 -0.95 -23.25
C ALA A 241 12.09 -2.12 -23.14
N LEU A 242 13.22 -2.08 -23.85
CA LEU A 242 14.27 -3.10 -23.73
C LEU A 242 14.88 -3.14 -22.32
N GLY A 243 14.96 -2.00 -21.63
CA GLY A 243 15.32 -1.94 -20.21
C GLY A 243 14.27 -2.60 -19.32
N ALA A 244 12.99 -2.34 -19.57
CA ALA A 244 11.90 -3.00 -18.87
C ALA A 244 11.90 -4.52 -19.09
N PHE A 245 12.11 -4.97 -20.33
CA PHE A 245 12.14 -6.39 -20.68
C PHE A 245 13.35 -7.11 -20.11
N LEU A 246 14.49 -6.43 -19.93
CA LEU A 246 15.62 -6.97 -19.17
C LEU A 246 15.20 -7.30 -17.71
N GLY A 247 14.25 -6.56 -17.14
CA GLY A 247 13.61 -6.84 -15.85
C GLY A 247 12.36 -7.72 -15.95
N GLY A 248 12.24 -8.54 -16.99
CA GLY A 248 11.12 -9.47 -17.23
C GLY A 248 10.76 -10.35 -16.03
N PHE A 249 11.76 -10.86 -15.29
CA PHE A 249 11.56 -11.65 -14.06
C PHE A 249 10.84 -10.90 -12.94
N THR A 250 10.81 -9.57 -12.96
CA THR A 250 9.98 -8.75 -12.07
C THR A 250 8.69 -8.32 -12.78
N LEU A 251 8.80 -7.86 -14.03
CA LEU A 251 7.69 -7.31 -14.80
C LEU A 251 6.53 -8.29 -14.96
N VAL A 252 6.83 -9.51 -15.43
CA VAL A 252 5.79 -10.48 -15.79
C VAL A 252 5.05 -11.00 -14.56
N PRO A 253 5.74 -11.50 -13.50
CA PRO A 253 5.04 -11.92 -12.28
C PRO A 253 4.25 -10.80 -11.61
N GLN A 254 4.83 -9.60 -11.46
CA GLN A 254 4.14 -8.49 -10.80
C GLN A 254 2.91 -8.02 -11.58
N PHE A 255 2.97 -8.04 -12.91
CA PHE A 255 1.82 -7.72 -13.76
C PHE A 255 0.69 -8.74 -13.59
N LEU A 256 1.00 -10.04 -13.67
CA LEU A 256 0.01 -11.11 -13.46
C LEU A 256 -0.57 -11.07 -12.05
N GLY A 257 0.29 -10.94 -11.04
CA GLY A 257 -0.09 -10.82 -9.63
C GLY A 257 -0.98 -9.60 -9.36
N THR A 258 -0.76 -8.47 -10.06
CA THR A 258 -1.62 -7.28 -9.91
C THR A 258 -3.03 -7.57 -10.45
N ILE A 259 -3.12 -8.28 -11.57
CA ILE A 259 -4.40 -8.66 -12.19
C ILE A 259 -5.11 -9.77 -11.42
N SER A 260 -4.43 -10.58 -10.62
CA SER A 260 -5.09 -11.57 -9.74
C SER A 260 -5.27 -11.09 -8.29
N SER A 261 -4.80 -9.88 -7.97
CA SER A 261 -4.88 -9.32 -6.62
C SER A 261 -6.24 -8.70 -6.35
N GLY A 262 -6.52 -8.43 -5.07
CA GLY A 262 -7.69 -7.66 -4.64
C GLY A 262 -7.78 -6.21 -5.13
N ARG A 263 -6.91 -5.73 -6.04
CA ARG A 263 -6.82 -4.33 -6.50
C ARG A 263 -7.59 -3.99 -7.77
N ILE A 264 -8.18 -4.96 -8.47
CA ILE A 264 -8.82 -4.71 -9.77
C ILE A 264 -10.07 -3.83 -9.62
N ALA A 265 -10.81 -4.01 -8.53
CA ALA A 265 -12.03 -3.26 -8.30
C ALA A 265 -11.75 -1.77 -8.06
N SER A 266 -12.71 -0.92 -8.42
CA SER A 266 -12.60 0.52 -8.20
C SER A 266 -13.13 0.87 -6.82
N LYS A 267 -12.45 1.74 -6.08
CA LYS A 267 -12.95 2.32 -4.83
C LYS A 267 -13.99 3.42 -5.08
N GLY A 268 -14.09 3.86 -6.34
CA GLY A 268 -14.92 4.97 -6.76
C GLY A 268 -14.12 6.10 -7.40
N PHE A 269 -14.82 6.86 -8.24
CA PHE A 269 -14.33 8.12 -8.81
C PHE A 269 -15.04 9.29 -8.15
N GLU A 270 -14.27 10.26 -7.68
CA GLU A 270 -14.78 11.48 -7.04
C GLU A 270 -14.27 12.73 -7.75
N LEU A 271 -15.09 13.78 -7.80
CA LEU A 271 -14.59 15.09 -8.20
C LEU A 271 -13.84 15.75 -7.03
N TYR A 272 -12.87 16.60 -7.36
CA TYR A 272 -12.22 17.42 -6.34
C TYR A 272 -13.19 18.43 -5.76
N ASN A 273 -13.27 18.45 -4.44
CA ASN A 273 -14.02 19.46 -3.72
C ASN A 273 -13.21 20.74 -3.51
N ALA A 274 -13.80 21.77 -2.89
CA ALA A 274 -13.10 23.05 -2.72
C ALA A 274 -11.89 22.93 -1.77
N TYR A 275 -11.96 22.03 -0.79
CA TYR A 275 -10.86 21.76 0.13
C TYR A 275 -9.67 21.06 -0.56
N ASP A 276 -9.94 20.11 -1.46
CA ASP A 276 -8.93 19.45 -2.28
C ASP A 276 -8.19 20.48 -3.13
N ILE A 277 -8.92 21.32 -3.87
CA ILE A 277 -8.31 22.36 -4.72
C ILE A 277 -7.50 23.35 -3.87
N LEU A 278 -8.04 23.80 -2.74
CA LEU A 278 -7.34 24.68 -1.80
C LEU A 278 -6.03 24.05 -1.33
N SER A 279 -6.07 22.80 -0.85
CA SER A 279 -4.93 22.12 -0.29
C SER A 279 -3.87 21.80 -1.36
N TYR A 280 -4.28 21.48 -2.59
CA TYR A 280 -3.37 21.27 -3.72
C TYR A 280 -2.69 22.57 -4.13
N LEU A 281 -3.42 23.68 -4.21
CA LEU A 281 -2.83 25.01 -4.43
C LEU A 281 -1.86 25.36 -3.30
N LEU A 282 -2.27 25.19 -2.04
CA LEU A 282 -1.45 25.49 -0.87
C LEU A 282 -0.15 24.69 -0.86
N SER A 283 -0.17 23.44 -1.34
CA SER A 283 1.02 22.59 -1.41
C SER A 283 2.16 23.16 -2.27
N PHE A 284 1.88 24.08 -3.21
CA PHE A 284 2.92 24.78 -3.97
C PHE A 284 3.64 25.85 -3.12
N PHE A 285 2.93 26.44 -2.15
CA PHE A 285 3.42 27.56 -1.34
C PHE A 285 4.02 27.11 0.00
N ALA A 286 3.40 26.14 0.65
CA ALA A 286 3.74 25.70 2.00
C ALA A 286 3.99 24.19 2.02
N PRO A 287 4.87 23.69 2.92
CA PRO A 287 5.23 22.27 3.01
C PRO A 287 4.09 21.44 3.60
N VAL A 288 3.01 21.32 2.83
CA VAL A 288 1.77 20.62 3.17
C VAL A 288 1.64 19.41 2.27
N VAL A 289 1.31 18.26 2.88
CA VAL A 289 0.87 17.07 2.17
C VAL A 289 -0.65 17.05 2.24
N ALA A 290 -1.28 17.33 1.12
CA ALA A 290 -2.73 17.32 0.96
C ALA A 290 -3.25 15.88 0.79
N GLY A 291 -4.58 15.73 0.79
CA GLY A 291 -5.26 14.45 0.57
C GLY A 291 -4.81 13.73 -0.72
N ARG A 292 -5.08 12.44 -0.80
CA ARG A 292 -4.74 11.59 -1.96
C ARG A 292 -3.23 11.56 -2.29
N TYR A 293 -2.38 11.65 -1.27
CA TYR A 293 -0.90 11.68 -1.39
C TYR A 293 -0.36 12.89 -2.16
N THR A 294 -1.07 14.01 -2.14
CA THR A 294 -0.72 15.17 -2.97
C THR A 294 0.28 16.07 -2.26
N SER A 295 1.47 16.21 -2.82
CA SER A 295 2.46 17.21 -2.39
C SER A 295 3.18 17.77 -3.62
N THR A 296 3.57 19.03 -3.58
CA THR A 296 4.27 19.68 -4.70
C THR A 296 5.58 20.33 -4.24
N LEU A 297 5.78 21.63 -4.46
CA LEU A 297 7.07 22.27 -4.16
C LEU A 297 7.25 22.53 -2.66
N GLY A 298 6.16 22.83 -1.95
CA GLY A 298 6.17 23.19 -0.54
C GLY A 298 6.96 24.45 -0.19
N ASN A 299 7.18 25.34 -1.17
CA ASN A 299 8.05 26.49 -1.00
C ASN A 299 7.63 27.65 -1.91
N PHE A 300 6.93 28.63 -1.33
CA PHE A 300 6.37 29.78 -2.04
C PHE A 300 7.42 30.57 -2.81
N TYR A 301 8.64 30.65 -2.28
CA TYR A 301 9.71 31.42 -2.88
C TYR A 301 10.28 30.71 -4.11
N ILE A 302 10.46 29.39 -4.06
CA ILE A 302 10.85 28.59 -5.23
C ILE A 302 9.74 28.58 -6.28
N PHE A 303 8.47 28.48 -5.86
CA PHE A 303 7.33 28.60 -6.77
C PHE A 303 7.31 29.96 -7.48
N PHE A 304 7.60 31.04 -6.76
CA PHE A 304 7.75 32.38 -7.36
C PHE A 304 8.89 32.44 -8.38
N ILE A 305 10.04 31.82 -8.10
CA ILE A 305 11.16 31.73 -9.06
C ILE A 305 10.73 30.97 -10.33
N ILE A 306 9.99 29.88 -10.20
CA ILE A 306 9.48 29.12 -11.35
C ILE A 306 8.51 29.96 -12.19
N LEU A 307 7.65 30.77 -11.57
CA LEU A 307 6.81 31.75 -12.29
C LEU A 307 7.67 32.77 -13.04
N VAL A 308 8.73 33.31 -12.43
CA VAL A 308 9.67 34.24 -13.11
C VAL A 308 10.32 33.56 -14.31
N CYS A 309 10.79 32.31 -14.16
CA CYS A 309 11.37 31.53 -15.26
C CYS A 309 10.35 31.29 -16.39
N SER A 310 9.09 31.11 -16.03
CA SER A 310 8.01 30.83 -16.99
C SER A 310 7.77 31.98 -17.97
N PHE A 311 7.98 33.22 -17.52
CA PHE A 311 7.91 34.42 -18.35
C PHE A 311 9.24 34.81 -19.00
N SER A 312 10.37 34.32 -18.47
CA SER A 312 11.71 34.69 -18.95
C SER A 312 12.28 33.78 -20.04
N ARG A 313 11.86 32.51 -20.17
CA ARG A 313 12.60 31.57 -21.04
C ARG A 313 11.69 30.63 -21.77
N ARG A 314 11.93 30.37 -23.06
CA ARG A 314 11.34 29.20 -23.71
C ARG A 314 12.16 27.97 -23.34
N ASP A 315 11.57 27.08 -22.57
CA ASP A 315 12.24 25.91 -22.03
C ASP A 315 11.27 24.72 -22.00
N VAL A 316 11.76 23.55 -22.37
CA VAL A 316 10.98 22.30 -22.29
C VAL A 316 10.60 22.04 -20.83
N PHE A 317 11.46 22.37 -19.88
CA PHE A 317 11.22 22.12 -18.45
C PHE A 317 10.06 22.95 -17.90
N LYS A 318 9.88 24.22 -18.32
CA LYS A 318 8.71 25.00 -17.88
C LYS A 318 7.41 24.43 -18.47
N THR A 319 7.43 23.98 -19.71
CA THR A 319 6.25 23.37 -20.34
C THR A 319 5.90 22.06 -19.65
N CYS A 320 6.90 21.24 -19.35
CA CYS A 320 6.73 20.01 -18.58
C CYS A 320 6.13 20.29 -17.20
N PHE A 321 6.69 21.25 -16.45
CA PHE A 321 6.19 21.64 -15.14
C PHE A 321 4.72 22.07 -15.17
N TRP A 322 4.32 22.94 -16.11
CA TRP A 322 2.93 23.42 -16.18
C TRP A 322 1.94 22.39 -16.70
N ILE A 323 2.34 21.47 -17.58
CA ILE A 323 1.49 20.33 -17.97
C ILE A 323 1.23 19.47 -16.75
N LEU A 324 2.28 19.05 -16.04
CA LEU A 324 2.15 18.25 -14.82
C LEU A 324 1.33 18.99 -13.74
N ALA A 325 1.57 20.30 -13.53
CA ALA A 325 0.83 21.09 -12.56
C ALA A 325 -0.66 21.23 -12.95
N GLY A 326 -0.97 21.32 -14.25
CA GLY A 326 -2.35 21.34 -14.74
C GLY A 326 -3.05 19.99 -14.59
N LEU A 327 -2.35 18.89 -14.90
CA LEU A 327 -2.86 17.52 -14.72
C LEU A 327 -3.23 17.22 -13.26
N LEU A 328 -2.55 17.86 -12.29
CA LEU A 328 -2.86 17.70 -10.87
C LEU A 328 -4.31 18.09 -10.53
N PHE A 329 -4.85 19.11 -11.20
CA PHE A 329 -6.21 19.61 -10.97
C PHE A 329 -7.26 18.87 -11.82
N LEU A 330 -6.88 17.82 -12.54
CA LEU A 330 -7.79 16.94 -13.26
C LEU A 330 -7.97 15.64 -12.47
N PRO A 331 -9.08 15.44 -11.72
CA PRO A 331 -9.27 14.23 -10.93
C PRO A 331 -9.20 12.95 -11.78
N PHE A 332 -9.71 13.03 -13.01
CA PHE A 332 -9.61 11.92 -13.98
C PHE A 332 -8.18 11.48 -14.26
N PHE A 333 -7.21 12.41 -14.28
CA PHE A 333 -5.82 12.05 -14.51
C PHE A 333 -5.26 11.22 -13.36
N GLY A 334 -5.48 11.63 -12.11
CA GLY A 334 -5.05 10.89 -10.92
C GLY A 334 -5.73 9.52 -10.79
N TYR A 335 -6.96 9.39 -11.30
CA TYR A 335 -7.68 8.12 -11.40
C TYR A 335 -7.10 7.21 -12.49
N ALA A 336 -6.94 7.73 -13.71
CA ALA A 336 -6.47 6.97 -14.86
C ALA A 336 -5.02 6.49 -14.71
N ILE A 337 -4.12 7.33 -14.19
CA ILE A 337 -2.71 6.95 -13.98
C ILE A 337 -2.55 5.91 -12.85
N ASN A 338 -3.55 5.79 -11.98
CA ASN A 338 -3.64 4.77 -10.95
C ASN A 338 -4.58 3.62 -11.36
N ALA A 339 -4.60 3.31 -12.68
CA ALA A 339 -5.32 2.20 -13.29
C ALA A 339 -6.83 2.15 -12.99
N PHE A 340 -7.47 3.30 -12.80
CA PHE A 340 -8.91 3.41 -12.48
C PHE A 340 -9.31 2.75 -11.14
N SER A 341 -8.35 2.50 -10.24
CA SER A 341 -8.67 2.00 -8.90
C SER A 341 -9.24 3.11 -8.01
N TYR A 342 -8.53 4.24 -7.87
CA TYR A 342 -8.95 5.41 -7.09
C TYR A 342 -8.03 6.59 -7.40
N ILE A 343 -8.44 7.82 -7.08
CA ILE A 343 -7.64 9.01 -7.35
C ILE A 343 -6.42 9.04 -6.42
N ASN A 344 -5.23 9.05 -7.02
CA ASN A 344 -3.98 9.10 -6.29
C ASN A 344 -2.94 9.98 -7.00
N ASN A 345 -2.26 10.84 -6.22
CA ASN A 345 -1.29 11.80 -6.74
C ASN A 345 0.16 11.50 -6.32
N ARG A 346 0.51 10.23 -6.07
CA ARG A 346 1.90 9.80 -5.80
C ARG A 346 2.88 10.10 -6.95
N TRP A 347 2.39 10.42 -8.15
CA TRP A 347 3.19 10.84 -9.30
C TRP A 347 3.74 12.26 -9.20
N THR A 348 3.31 13.09 -8.22
CA THR A 348 3.69 14.51 -8.14
C THR A 348 5.19 14.76 -7.96
N TYR A 349 5.99 13.76 -7.57
CA TYR A 349 7.46 13.88 -7.57
C TYR A 349 8.02 14.24 -8.96
N LEU A 350 7.29 13.94 -10.05
CA LEU A 350 7.65 14.33 -11.41
C LEU A 350 7.72 15.85 -11.60
N LEU A 351 7.01 16.64 -10.77
CA LEU A 351 7.08 18.12 -10.77
C LEU A 351 8.43 18.65 -10.29
N ILE A 352 9.11 17.90 -9.44
CA ILE A 352 10.31 18.37 -8.72
C ILE A 352 11.51 18.47 -9.65
N LEU A 353 11.65 17.53 -10.60
CA LEU A 353 12.76 17.55 -11.56
C LEU A 353 12.78 18.81 -12.44
N PRO A 354 11.70 19.16 -13.18
CA PRO A 354 11.69 20.39 -13.97
C PRO A 354 11.78 21.63 -13.09
N ALA A 355 11.18 21.65 -11.90
CA ALA A 355 11.31 22.74 -10.94
C ALA A 355 12.77 23.00 -10.52
N ALA A 356 13.50 21.96 -10.14
CA ALA A 356 14.91 22.05 -9.75
C ALA A 356 15.80 22.49 -10.93
N LEU A 357 15.54 22.02 -12.15
CA LEU A 357 16.25 22.46 -13.35
C LEU A 357 16.02 23.95 -13.65
N LEU A 358 14.78 24.43 -13.50
CA LEU A 358 14.45 25.85 -13.66
C LEU A 358 15.12 26.72 -12.59
N LEU A 359 15.16 26.26 -11.33
CA LEU A 359 15.88 26.92 -10.25
C LEU A 359 17.39 27.04 -10.56
N GLY A 360 18.02 25.95 -10.99
CA GLY A 360 19.44 25.97 -11.38
C GLY A 360 19.71 26.93 -12.54
N ARG A 361 18.85 26.92 -13.56
CA ARG A 361 18.91 27.86 -14.69
C ARG A 361 18.75 29.32 -14.26
N PHE A 362 17.83 29.59 -13.34
CA PHE A 362 17.64 30.92 -12.76
C PHE A 362 18.89 31.43 -12.04
N VAL A 363 19.50 30.60 -11.18
CA VAL A 363 20.72 30.96 -10.44
C VAL A 363 21.91 31.16 -11.39
N GLN A 364 21.97 30.42 -12.50
CA GLN A 364 23.06 30.54 -13.47
C GLN A 364 22.94 31.76 -14.37
N ASP A 365 21.80 31.93 -15.05
CA ASP A 365 21.66 32.92 -16.14
C ASP A 365 20.70 34.09 -15.80
N GLY A 366 20.09 34.11 -14.61
CA GLY A 366 19.19 35.18 -14.17
C GLY A 366 17.80 35.14 -14.82
N TRP A 367 17.14 36.30 -14.93
CA TRP A 367 15.81 36.46 -15.52
C TRP A 367 15.79 37.56 -16.60
N GLU A 368 14.78 37.52 -17.48
CA GLU A 368 14.59 38.54 -18.51
C GLU A 368 13.79 39.74 -17.98
N GLU A 369 14.06 40.93 -18.51
CA GLU A 369 13.39 42.17 -18.12
C GLU A 369 11.85 42.06 -18.30
N GLY A 370 11.10 42.58 -17.33
CA GLY A 370 9.64 42.53 -17.31
C GLY A 370 9.02 41.19 -16.88
N SER A 371 9.80 40.10 -16.82
CA SER A 371 9.31 38.79 -16.33
C SER A 371 8.92 38.83 -14.86
N LEU A 372 9.65 39.62 -14.06
CA LEU A 372 9.35 39.85 -12.65
C LEU A 372 7.93 40.38 -12.43
N ASN A 373 7.58 41.45 -13.12
CA ASN A 373 6.28 42.11 -12.96
C ASN A 373 5.14 41.19 -13.41
N LYS A 374 5.34 40.40 -14.47
CA LYS A 374 4.37 39.39 -14.92
C LYS A 374 4.20 38.28 -13.87
N ALA A 375 5.30 37.75 -13.36
CA ALA A 375 5.28 36.72 -12.32
C ALA A 375 4.63 37.21 -11.03
N ALA A 376 4.93 38.44 -10.58
CA ALA A 376 4.32 39.03 -9.39
C ALA A 376 2.81 39.19 -9.53
N LYS A 377 2.31 39.63 -10.70
CA LYS A 377 0.87 39.72 -10.97
C LYS A 377 0.17 38.36 -10.91
N VAL A 378 0.77 37.34 -11.52
CA VAL A 378 0.22 35.97 -11.47
C VAL A 378 0.31 35.38 -10.07
N PHE A 379 1.41 35.60 -9.35
CA PHE A 379 1.57 35.13 -7.98
C PHE A 379 0.55 35.74 -7.03
N LEU A 380 0.26 37.04 -7.15
CA LEU A 380 -0.79 37.71 -6.38
C LEU A 380 -2.19 37.15 -6.70
N LEU A 381 -2.47 36.85 -7.98
CA LEU A 381 -3.72 36.20 -8.40
C LEU A 381 -3.85 34.79 -7.82
N LEU A 382 -2.76 34.03 -7.75
CA LEU A 382 -2.77 32.69 -7.15
C LEU A 382 -2.94 32.76 -5.63
N LEU A 383 -2.30 33.73 -4.96
CA LEU A 383 -2.51 33.99 -3.53
C LEU A 383 -3.96 34.40 -3.22
N SER A 384 -4.56 35.23 -4.07
CA SER A 384 -5.95 35.64 -3.91
C SER A 384 -6.92 34.47 -4.16
N SER A 385 -6.62 33.62 -5.14
CA SER A 385 -7.34 32.37 -5.38
C SER A 385 -7.34 31.44 -4.16
N LEU A 386 -6.27 31.39 -3.35
CA LEU A 386 -6.28 30.63 -2.09
C LEU A 386 -7.37 31.13 -1.13
N VAL A 387 -7.60 32.45 -1.07
CA VAL A 387 -8.65 33.04 -0.22
C VAL A 387 -10.03 32.66 -0.74
N VAL A 388 -10.23 32.71 -2.07
CA VAL A 388 -11.49 32.27 -2.70
C VAL A 388 -11.78 30.82 -2.38
N PHE A 389 -10.82 29.92 -2.60
CA PHE A 389 -11.02 28.49 -2.30
C PHE A 389 -11.11 28.21 -0.80
N ALA A 390 -10.51 29.03 0.06
CA ALA A 390 -10.72 28.94 1.51
C ALA A 390 -12.17 29.27 1.90
N PHE A 391 -12.76 30.32 1.32
CA PHE A 391 -14.18 30.62 1.52
C PHE A 391 -15.09 29.53 0.95
N LEU A 392 -14.79 28.98 -0.22
CA LEU A 392 -15.56 27.88 -0.82
C LEU A 392 -15.46 26.59 0.01
N ALA A 393 -14.25 26.22 0.45
CA ALA A 393 -14.05 25.07 1.33
C ALA A 393 -14.79 25.25 2.67
N TRP A 394 -14.82 26.48 3.20
CA TRP A 394 -15.56 26.78 4.42
C TRP A 394 -17.07 26.75 4.20
N ALA A 395 -17.55 27.26 3.06
CA ALA A 395 -18.95 27.19 2.65
C ALA A 395 -19.41 25.72 2.54
N GLU A 396 -18.62 24.89 1.88
CA GLU A 396 -18.88 23.46 1.71
C GLU A 396 -18.91 22.73 3.06
N ARG A 397 -17.89 22.94 3.92
CA ARG A 397 -17.82 22.31 5.24
C ARG A 397 -18.97 22.69 6.17
N THR A 398 -19.56 23.87 6.01
CA THR A 398 -20.62 24.38 6.92
C THR A 398 -22.01 24.42 6.30
N GLY A 399 -22.16 24.13 5.01
CA GLY A 399 -23.41 24.30 4.26
C GLY A 399 -23.88 25.76 4.11
N LYS A 400 -23.04 26.75 4.44
CA LYS A 400 -23.42 28.17 4.51
C LYS A 400 -23.25 28.86 3.15
N LEU A 401 -24.34 28.95 2.38
CA LEU A 401 -24.37 29.58 1.04
C LEU A 401 -23.82 31.03 0.99
N TRP A 402 -23.95 31.80 2.07
CA TRP A 402 -23.46 33.18 2.12
C TRP A 402 -21.92 33.27 2.01
N LEU A 403 -21.19 32.25 2.43
CA LEU A 403 -19.73 32.18 2.25
C LEU A 403 -19.36 32.00 0.77
N ALA A 404 -20.15 31.25 0.00
CA ALA A 404 -19.97 31.12 -1.45
C ALA A 404 -20.30 32.43 -2.19
N LEU A 405 -21.28 33.19 -1.69
CA LEU A 405 -21.56 34.54 -2.20
C LEU A 405 -20.38 35.50 -1.91
N PHE A 406 -19.78 35.45 -0.71
CA PHE A 406 -18.55 36.21 -0.42
C PHE A 406 -17.40 35.82 -1.33
N ALA A 407 -17.19 34.53 -1.59
CA ALA A 407 -16.17 34.08 -2.55
C ALA A 407 -16.40 34.68 -3.95
N THR A 408 -17.66 34.71 -4.42
CA THR A 408 -18.02 35.30 -5.72
C THR A 408 -17.80 36.81 -5.76
N LEU A 409 -18.20 37.52 -4.70
CA LEU A 409 -17.94 38.96 -4.56
C LEU A 409 -16.44 39.27 -4.50
N PHE A 410 -15.68 38.41 -3.82
CA PHE A 410 -14.22 38.52 -3.73
C PHE A 410 -13.58 38.34 -5.10
N VAL A 411 -13.99 37.34 -5.90
CA VAL A 411 -13.56 37.18 -7.30
C VAL A 411 -13.89 38.43 -8.13
N GLY A 412 -15.09 39.00 -7.98
CA GLY A 412 -15.46 40.26 -8.62
C GLY A 412 -14.51 41.41 -8.23
N GLY A 413 -14.21 41.53 -6.94
CA GLY A 413 -13.22 42.48 -6.41
C GLY A 413 -11.80 42.23 -6.93
N GLU A 414 -11.38 40.97 -7.04
CA GLU A 414 -10.10 40.57 -7.61
C GLU A 414 -9.98 40.94 -9.08
N VAL A 415 -11.02 40.73 -9.89
CA VAL A 415 -11.03 41.12 -11.30
C VAL A 415 -10.88 42.64 -11.44
N LEU A 416 -11.58 43.40 -10.60
CA LEU A 416 -11.47 44.86 -10.56
C LEU A 416 -10.07 45.32 -10.09
N ALA A 417 -9.56 44.72 -9.02
CA ALA A 417 -8.20 44.98 -8.51
C ALA A 417 -7.13 44.59 -9.54
N PHE A 418 -7.30 43.49 -10.25
CA PHE A 418 -6.41 43.04 -11.31
C PHE A 418 -6.45 43.98 -12.51
N ARG A 419 -7.63 44.44 -12.95
CA ARG A 419 -7.75 45.47 -13.99
C ARG A 419 -7.02 46.75 -13.56
N TRP A 420 -7.21 47.18 -12.30
CA TRP A 420 -6.53 48.34 -11.72
C TRP A 420 -4.99 48.16 -11.64
N VAL A 421 -4.50 46.99 -11.21
CA VAL A 421 -3.06 46.63 -11.18
C VAL A 421 -2.48 46.44 -12.59
N ARG A 422 -3.30 46.06 -13.57
CA ARG A 422 -2.88 45.93 -14.97
C ARG A 422 -2.72 47.29 -15.62
N GLU A 423 -3.65 48.20 -15.38
CA GLU A 423 -3.66 49.57 -15.88
C GLU A 423 -2.56 50.42 -15.26
N ARG A 424 -2.13 50.12 -14.03
CA ARG A 424 -0.99 50.77 -13.39
C ARG A 424 0.30 49.99 -13.60
N ASN A 425 1.37 50.68 -13.97
CA ASN A 425 2.70 50.09 -14.15
C ASN A 425 3.42 49.95 -12.79
N LEU A 426 2.80 49.23 -11.84
CA LEU A 426 3.34 49.00 -10.49
C LEU A 426 4.69 48.27 -10.61
N ARG A 427 5.77 48.99 -10.35
CA ARG A 427 7.14 48.45 -10.28
C ARG A 427 7.40 47.97 -8.86
N ILE A 428 7.29 46.66 -8.62
CA ILE A 428 7.64 46.05 -7.33
C ILE A 428 9.14 45.76 -7.35
N ASN A 429 9.93 46.43 -6.50
CA ASN A 429 11.38 46.22 -6.43
C ASN A 429 11.70 44.93 -5.65
N LEU A 430 11.72 43.79 -6.34
CA LEU A 430 12.08 42.48 -5.77
C LEU A 430 13.50 42.03 -6.15
N GLU A 431 14.24 42.84 -6.92
CA GLU A 431 15.52 42.42 -7.51
C GLU A 431 16.56 42.01 -6.45
N ARG A 432 16.60 42.71 -5.31
CA ARG A 432 17.49 42.37 -4.19
C ARG A 432 17.26 40.95 -3.65
N TRP A 433 15.99 40.52 -3.67
CA TRP A 433 15.55 39.22 -3.17
C TRP A 433 15.69 38.12 -4.22
N LEU A 434 16.06 38.43 -5.46
CA LEU A 434 16.25 37.45 -6.53
C LEU A 434 17.72 37.29 -6.93
N ARG A 435 18.63 38.00 -6.25
CA ARG A 435 20.07 37.83 -6.45
C ARG A 435 20.45 36.35 -6.25
N PRO A 436 21.26 35.76 -7.16
CA PRO A 436 21.66 34.35 -7.06
C PRO A 436 22.18 33.94 -5.67
N ASP A 437 22.95 34.80 -4.99
CA ASP A 437 23.42 34.59 -3.61
C ASP A 437 22.29 34.46 -2.59
N PHE A 438 21.28 35.34 -2.67
CA PHE A 438 20.15 35.33 -1.75
C PHE A 438 19.28 34.09 -1.99
N VAL A 439 18.94 33.82 -3.26
CA VAL A 439 18.18 32.62 -3.67
C VAL A 439 18.85 31.36 -3.12
N SER A 440 20.17 31.27 -3.29
CA SER A 440 20.95 30.13 -2.83
C SER A 440 20.87 29.95 -1.32
N ARG A 441 21.13 31.02 -0.54
CA ARG A 441 21.06 30.97 0.93
C ARG A 441 19.65 30.65 1.42
N PHE A 442 18.63 31.28 0.85
CA PHE A 442 17.24 31.05 1.23
C PHE A 442 16.82 29.61 0.95
N THR A 443 17.19 29.06 -0.22
CA THR A 443 16.91 27.67 -0.57
C THR A 443 17.58 26.70 0.40
N LEU A 444 18.86 26.92 0.72
CA LEU A 444 19.59 26.08 1.67
C LEU A 444 18.95 26.14 3.07
N ILE A 445 18.63 27.33 3.58
CA ILE A 445 18.00 27.50 4.90
C ILE A 445 16.63 26.82 4.94
N THR A 446 15.76 27.08 3.95
CA THR A 446 14.42 26.50 3.94
C THR A 446 14.44 24.97 3.77
N SER A 447 15.34 24.45 2.94
CA SER A 447 15.54 23.00 2.80
C SER A 447 16.04 22.37 4.10
N PHE A 448 16.98 23.01 4.80
CA PHE A 448 17.46 22.55 6.11
C PHE A 448 16.37 22.58 7.18
N LEU A 449 15.63 23.69 7.28
CA LEU A 449 14.52 23.82 8.24
C LEU A 449 13.43 22.78 7.99
N LEU A 450 13.22 22.38 6.73
CA LEU A 450 12.28 21.32 6.41
C LEU A 450 12.78 19.95 6.92
N VAL A 451 14.06 19.61 6.72
CA VAL A 451 14.65 18.39 7.30
C VAL A 451 14.57 18.41 8.82
N LEU A 452 14.91 19.55 9.44
CA LEU A 452 14.82 19.74 10.89
C LEU A 452 13.39 19.55 11.40
N GLY A 453 12.40 20.17 10.73
CA GLY A 453 10.99 19.99 11.04
C GLY A 453 10.53 18.54 10.92
N PHE A 454 11.01 17.81 9.91
CA PHE A 454 10.78 16.36 9.80
C PHE A 454 11.43 15.58 10.94
N GLY A 455 12.65 15.94 11.36
CA GLY A 455 13.32 15.34 12.51
C GLY A 455 12.49 15.48 13.79
N PHE A 456 11.93 16.68 14.04
CA PHE A 456 10.98 16.90 15.15
C PHE A 456 9.68 16.09 14.97
N ALA A 457 9.09 16.09 13.79
CA ALA A 457 7.85 15.35 13.54
C ALA A 457 8.04 13.83 13.77
N CYS A 458 9.16 13.26 13.32
CA CYS A 458 9.51 11.87 13.63
C CYS A 458 9.64 11.67 15.15
N ALA A 459 10.47 12.48 15.80
CA ALA A 459 10.71 12.38 17.23
C ALA A 459 9.43 12.43 18.08
N PHE A 460 8.47 13.30 17.75
CA PHE A 460 7.32 13.51 18.64
C PHE A 460 6.03 12.84 18.19
N VAL A 461 5.87 12.60 16.89
CA VAL A 461 4.56 12.27 16.32
C VAL A 461 4.58 10.96 15.52
N LEU A 462 5.59 10.77 14.67
CA LEU A 462 5.56 9.76 13.60
C LEU A 462 6.35 8.48 13.89
N THR A 463 7.23 8.48 14.91
CA THR A 463 7.94 7.27 15.34
C THR A 463 7.14 6.55 16.41
N THR A 464 6.84 5.26 16.19
CA THR A 464 6.31 4.37 17.24
C THR A 464 7.21 4.32 18.48
N SER A 465 6.66 3.95 19.63
CA SER A 465 7.40 3.92 20.90
C SER A 465 8.48 2.83 21.01
N ALA A 466 8.39 1.71 20.26
CA ALA A 466 9.17 0.50 20.56
C ALA A 466 9.96 -0.14 19.40
N GLY A 467 9.94 0.38 18.16
CA GLY A 467 10.82 -0.20 17.13
C GLY A 467 10.44 -1.65 16.77
N LEU A 468 11.39 -2.39 16.16
CA LEU A 468 11.32 -3.85 16.12
C LEU A 468 11.54 -4.51 17.50
N GLU A 469 11.94 -3.76 18.53
CA GLU A 469 12.09 -4.28 19.89
C GLU A 469 10.74 -4.66 20.53
N ALA A 470 9.62 -4.34 19.88
CA ALA A 470 8.30 -4.83 20.25
C ALA A 470 8.12 -6.34 20.01
N TYR A 471 8.97 -6.96 19.17
CA TYR A 471 8.95 -8.39 18.89
C TYR A 471 10.01 -9.09 19.73
N GLU A 472 9.58 -9.94 20.66
CA GLU A 472 10.52 -10.72 21.48
C GLU A 472 10.91 -12.02 20.77
N GLU A 473 12.21 -12.31 20.71
CA GLU A 473 12.71 -13.47 19.94
C GLU A 473 12.21 -14.82 20.48
N GLU A 474 11.84 -14.91 21.76
CA GLU A 474 11.36 -16.15 22.40
C GLU A 474 9.83 -16.17 22.62
N ALA A 475 9.11 -15.11 22.24
CA ALA A 475 7.66 -15.08 22.34
C ALA A 475 7.07 -16.21 21.49
N PHE A 476 6.05 -16.89 22.03
CA PHE A 476 5.36 -18.02 21.38
C PHE A 476 6.24 -19.24 21.10
N SER A 477 7.34 -19.42 21.85
CA SER A 477 8.15 -20.64 21.80
C SER A 477 7.35 -21.91 22.16
N GLU A 478 6.26 -21.79 22.91
CA GLU A 478 5.34 -22.89 23.20
C GLU A 478 4.64 -23.41 21.93
N ILE A 479 4.16 -22.50 21.08
CA ILE A 479 3.53 -22.81 19.78
C ILE A 479 4.59 -23.35 18.82
N SER A 480 5.77 -22.73 18.81
CA SER A 480 6.87 -23.10 17.90
C SER A 480 7.46 -24.50 18.12
N ARG A 481 7.08 -25.19 19.21
CA ARG A 481 7.44 -26.59 19.48
C ARG A 481 6.53 -27.59 18.77
N ASP A 482 5.38 -27.16 18.27
CA ASP A 482 4.52 -28.01 17.46
C ASP A 482 5.20 -28.30 16.11
N SER A 483 5.50 -29.57 15.87
CA SER A 483 6.12 -30.01 14.62
C SER A 483 5.13 -30.21 13.47
N GLY A 484 3.82 -30.23 13.78
CA GLY A 484 2.78 -30.31 12.78
C GLY A 484 2.58 -28.98 12.04
N PHE A 485 1.82 -29.01 10.95
CA PHE A 485 1.27 -27.76 10.42
C PHE A 485 0.28 -27.21 11.44
N TYR A 486 0.28 -25.90 11.63
CA TYR A 486 -0.68 -25.19 12.46
C TYR A 486 -0.87 -23.79 11.91
N ARG A 487 -2.00 -23.16 12.25
CA ARG A 487 -2.19 -21.72 12.10
C ARG A 487 -2.60 -21.07 13.40
N VAL A 488 -2.22 -19.80 13.52
CA VAL A 488 -2.57 -18.91 14.62
C VAL A 488 -3.58 -17.87 14.15
N ASP A 489 -4.65 -17.68 14.92
CA ASP A 489 -5.54 -16.53 14.81
C ASP A 489 -5.30 -15.54 15.98
N GLN A 490 -5.54 -14.26 15.73
CA GLN A 490 -5.29 -13.16 16.67
C GLN A 490 -5.95 -11.87 16.18
N ASN A 491 -6.58 -11.11 17.08
CA ASN A 491 -7.21 -9.83 16.74
C ASN A 491 -6.31 -8.61 17.04
N LEU A 492 -5.63 -8.60 18.20
CA LEU A 492 -4.73 -7.50 18.59
C LEU A 492 -3.25 -7.86 18.38
N PHE A 493 -2.67 -7.37 17.29
CA PHE A 493 -1.28 -7.63 16.92
C PHE A 493 -0.25 -6.87 17.79
N ALA A 494 1.03 -7.03 17.44
CA ALA A 494 2.12 -6.23 18.01
C ALA A 494 1.79 -4.71 18.07
N LEU A 495 2.24 -4.03 19.13
CA LEU A 495 1.94 -2.62 19.45
C LEU A 495 0.47 -2.30 19.81
N ASN A 496 -0.33 -3.31 20.19
CA ASN A 496 -1.74 -3.18 20.59
C ASN A 496 -2.58 -2.51 19.50
N SER A 497 -2.50 -3.07 18.28
CA SER A 497 -3.17 -2.53 17.10
C SER A 497 -3.75 -3.66 16.26
N ASP A 498 -5.04 -3.61 15.99
CA ASP A 498 -5.76 -4.48 15.06
C ASP A 498 -5.42 -4.17 13.58
N TYR A 499 -4.62 -3.14 13.33
CA TYR A 499 -4.25 -2.72 11.98
C TYR A 499 -2.91 -3.30 11.51
N LEU A 500 -2.07 -3.84 12.40
CA LEU A 500 -0.71 -4.29 12.12
C LEU A 500 -0.57 -5.80 11.79
N GLY A 501 -1.53 -6.37 11.05
CA GLY A 501 -1.53 -7.80 10.71
C GLY A 501 -0.37 -8.20 9.80
N ASN A 502 0.75 -8.61 10.40
CA ASN A 502 1.93 -9.30 9.82
C ASN A 502 2.99 -9.63 10.90
N ASP A 503 2.64 -9.57 12.19
CA ASP A 503 3.56 -9.88 13.29
C ASP A 503 4.00 -11.35 13.29
N ASN A 504 3.16 -12.23 12.75
CA ASN A 504 3.47 -13.63 12.53
C ASN A 504 4.74 -13.83 11.66
N ILE A 505 5.04 -12.92 10.73
CA ILE A 505 6.29 -12.93 9.96
C ILE A 505 7.48 -12.60 10.86
N ALA A 506 7.28 -11.75 11.86
CA ALA A 506 8.32 -11.44 12.84
C ALA A 506 8.58 -12.61 13.80
N TYR A 507 7.51 -13.27 14.26
CA TYR A 507 7.57 -14.42 15.17
C TYR A 507 7.88 -15.77 14.49
N GLY A 508 7.66 -15.89 13.18
CA GLY A 508 7.99 -17.09 12.40
C GLY A 508 6.92 -18.19 12.44
N PHE A 509 5.65 -17.86 12.68
CA PHE A 509 4.54 -18.81 12.65
C PHE A 509 3.52 -18.50 11.54
N SER A 510 2.77 -19.53 11.11
CA SER A 510 1.68 -19.38 10.14
C SER A 510 0.44 -18.78 10.80
N ALA A 511 -0.22 -17.86 10.11
CA ALA A 511 -1.36 -17.13 10.64
C ALA A 511 -2.52 -17.04 9.63
N VAL A 512 -3.72 -16.72 10.11
CA VAL A 512 -4.90 -16.48 9.25
C VAL A 512 -5.18 -15.00 9.00
N TYR A 513 -4.22 -14.13 9.31
CA TYR A 513 -4.28 -12.69 9.04
C TYR A 513 -3.04 -12.26 8.25
N SER A 514 -3.18 -11.21 7.44
CA SER A 514 -2.04 -10.60 6.74
C SER A 514 -2.43 -9.26 6.15
N TYR A 515 -1.44 -8.40 5.94
CA TYR A 515 -1.53 -7.30 5.00
C TYR A 515 -0.49 -7.46 3.91
N ASN A 516 -0.90 -7.51 2.64
CA ASN A 516 0.03 -7.45 1.53
C ASN A 516 -0.62 -6.78 0.33
N THR A 517 0.04 -5.77 -0.24
CA THR A 517 -0.46 -5.12 -1.47
C THR A 517 -0.77 -6.11 -2.59
N MET A 518 -0.02 -7.21 -2.67
CA MET A 518 -0.16 -8.30 -3.63
C MET A 518 -0.95 -9.49 -3.05
N ASN A 519 -1.85 -9.24 -2.10
CA ASN A 519 -2.71 -10.28 -1.51
C ASN A 519 -3.49 -11.03 -2.59
N ASN A 520 -3.70 -12.33 -2.35
CA ASN A 520 -4.50 -13.17 -3.22
C ASN A 520 -5.97 -12.71 -3.21
N GLY A 521 -6.50 -12.31 -4.37
CA GLY A 521 -7.87 -11.81 -4.50
C GLY A 521 -8.93 -12.81 -4.08
N TYR A 522 -8.67 -14.12 -4.19
CA TYR A 522 -9.63 -15.16 -3.79
C TYR A 522 -9.89 -15.20 -2.27
N ILE A 523 -8.97 -14.68 -1.45
CA ILE A 523 -9.21 -14.56 -0.01
C ILE A 523 -10.23 -13.45 0.26
N ASN A 524 -10.19 -12.37 -0.52
CA ASN A 524 -11.20 -11.33 -0.42
C ASN A 524 -12.57 -11.87 -0.85
N ASP A 525 -12.63 -12.70 -1.90
CA ASP A 525 -13.89 -13.35 -2.29
C ASP A 525 -14.46 -14.21 -1.15
N VAL A 526 -13.62 -14.90 -0.37
CA VAL A 526 -14.04 -15.67 0.82
C VAL A 526 -14.59 -14.75 1.90
N ILE A 527 -13.87 -13.69 2.26
CA ILE A 527 -14.28 -12.70 3.27
C ILE A 527 -15.62 -12.07 2.89
N ASP A 528 -15.76 -11.66 1.62
CA ASP A 528 -16.96 -11.00 1.11
C ASP A 528 -18.15 -11.99 1.07
N PHE A 529 -17.93 -13.23 0.62
CA PHE A 529 -18.98 -14.23 0.49
C PHE A 529 -19.58 -14.66 1.83
N PHE A 530 -18.75 -14.81 2.87
CA PHE A 530 -19.18 -15.15 4.22
C PHE A 530 -19.48 -13.92 5.11
N ASN A 531 -19.38 -12.71 4.56
CA ASN A 531 -19.57 -11.45 5.29
C ASN A 531 -18.72 -11.42 6.58
N VAL A 532 -17.43 -11.73 6.44
CA VAL A 532 -16.48 -11.70 7.56
C VAL A 532 -16.04 -10.27 7.80
N THR A 533 -16.14 -9.81 9.04
CA THR A 533 -15.63 -8.50 9.44
C THR A 533 -14.13 -8.41 9.12
N ASN A 534 -13.76 -7.35 8.41
CA ASN A 534 -12.38 -7.04 8.09
C ASN A 534 -12.11 -5.57 8.43
N HIS A 535 -11.22 -5.30 9.38
CA HIS A 535 -10.80 -3.94 9.75
C HIS A 535 -9.57 -3.48 8.97
N ASN A 536 -8.96 -4.38 8.20
CA ASN A 536 -7.94 -4.06 7.24
C ASN A 536 -8.57 -3.50 5.96
N ASN A 537 -7.77 -2.90 5.08
CA ASN A 537 -8.30 -2.62 3.74
C ASN A 537 -8.33 -3.92 2.92
N THR A 538 -8.94 -3.87 1.74
CA THR A 538 -9.01 -4.95 0.74
C THR A 538 -7.67 -5.53 0.23
N VAL A 539 -6.53 -5.06 0.72
CA VAL A 539 -5.23 -5.69 0.48
C VAL A 539 -4.69 -6.38 1.74
N GLY A 540 -5.57 -6.68 2.69
CA GLY A 540 -5.28 -7.46 3.88
C GLY A 540 -6.56 -7.98 4.53
N TYR A 541 -6.38 -8.79 5.56
CA TYR A 541 -7.44 -9.43 6.33
C TYR A 541 -6.98 -9.70 7.77
N ASN A 542 -7.95 -9.78 8.68
CA ASN A 542 -7.74 -9.82 10.14
C ASN A 542 -7.98 -11.19 10.78
N GLY A 543 -8.13 -12.25 9.98
CA GLY A 543 -8.62 -13.53 10.49
C GLY A 543 -10.08 -13.74 10.10
N PHE A 544 -10.79 -14.55 10.89
CA PHE A 544 -12.16 -14.97 10.59
C PHE A 544 -13.19 -14.50 11.63
N ASP A 545 -12.96 -13.34 12.26
CA ASP A 545 -13.89 -12.71 13.22
C ASP A 545 -14.30 -13.66 14.37
N ASP A 546 -13.33 -14.45 14.86
CA ASP A 546 -13.51 -15.42 15.95
C ASP A 546 -14.57 -16.50 15.67
N ARG A 547 -14.95 -16.72 14.40
CA ARG A 547 -16.04 -17.64 14.03
C ARG A 547 -15.56 -19.10 14.04
N SER A 548 -16.21 -19.94 14.85
CA SER A 548 -15.76 -21.31 15.11
C SER A 548 -15.66 -22.18 13.84
N ILE A 549 -16.64 -22.11 12.92
CA ILE A 549 -16.62 -22.91 11.68
C ILE A 549 -15.45 -22.49 10.77
N LEU A 550 -15.28 -21.19 10.55
CA LEU A 550 -14.23 -20.68 9.66
C LEU A 550 -12.84 -20.94 10.22
N ASN A 551 -12.65 -20.79 11.53
CA ASN A 551 -11.41 -21.15 12.20
C ASN A 551 -11.12 -22.66 12.08
N ALA A 552 -12.13 -23.52 12.23
CA ALA A 552 -11.96 -24.95 12.05
C ALA A 552 -11.54 -25.33 10.62
N VAL A 553 -12.27 -24.86 9.59
CA VAL A 553 -11.99 -25.13 8.17
C VAL A 553 -10.62 -24.60 7.73
N ASN A 554 -10.14 -23.54 8.36
CA ASN A 554 -8.84 -22.93 8.06
C ASN A 554 -7.66 -23.49 8.86
N HIS A 555 -7.83 -24.64 9.52
CA HIS A 555 -6.76 -25.27 10.30
C HIS A 555 -6.20 -24.35 11.40
N VAL A 556 -7.05 -23.52 12.00
CA VAL A 556 -6.66 -22.67 13.14
C VAL A 556 -6.56 -23.54 14.37
N LYS A 557 -5.32 -23.91 14.71
CA LYS A 557 -5.02 -24.72 15.88
C LYS A 557 -4.80 -23.86 17.13
N TYR A 558 -4.30 -22.64 16.97
CA TYR A 558 -4.01 -21.75 18.09
C TYR A 558 -4.70 -20.40 17.96
N LEU A 559 -5.18 -19.87 19.08
CA LEU A 559 -5.69 -18.51 19.21
C LEU A 559 -4.86 -17.78 20.27
N VAL A 560 -4.43 -16.56 19.97
CA VAL A 560 -3.70 -15.70 20.90
C VAL A 560 -4.59 -14.55 21.33
N VAL A 561 -4.84 -14.42 22.64
CA VAL A 561 -5.64 -13.33 23.23
C VAL A 561 -4.84 -12.60 24.29
N ARG A 562 -4.71 -11.29 24.15
CA ARG A 562 -4.02 -10.45 25.15
C ARG A 562 -4.89 -10.20 26.36
N GLU A 563 -4.29 -10.07 27.54
CA GLU A 563 -5.01 -9.72 28.77
C GLU A 563 -5.77 -8.39 28.64
N SER A 564 -5.23 -7.43 27.89
CA SER A 564 -5.88 -6.15 27.56
C SER A 564 -7.13 -6.29 26.67
N GLU A 565 -7.24 -7.34 25.86
CA GLU A 565 -8.30 -7.49 24.85
C GLU A 565 -9.66 -7.80 25.48
N LYS A 566 -9.67 -8.55 26.59
CA LYS A 566 -10.88 -9.06 27.24
C LYS A 566 -11.87 -9.70 26.24
N ALA A 567 -11.36 -10.51 25.30
CA ALA A 567 -12.18 -11.20 24.32
C ALA A 567 -12.86 -12.45 24.90
N VAL A 568 -14.03 -12.78 24.36
CA VAL A 568 -14.69 -14.07 24.57
C VAL A 568 -14.00 -15.12 23.71
N ILE A 569 -13.77 -16.30 24.28
CA ILE A 569 -13.05 -17.38 23.61
C ILE A 569 -14.02 -18.14 22.71
N PRO A 570 -13.69 -18.37 21.41
CA PRO A 570 -14.53 -19.14 20.51
C PRO A 570 -14.74 -20.57 20.99
N TYR A 571 -15.84 -21.19 20.55
CA TYR A 571 -16.10 -22.60 20.86
C TYR A 571 -14.98 -23.50 20.33
N GLY A 572 -14.63 -24.53 21.10
CA GLY A 572 -13.61 -25.51 20.77
C GLY A 572 -12.20 -25.16 21.26
N PHE A 573 -11.97 -23.93 21.75
CA PHE A 573 -10.67 -23.51 22.24
C PHE A 573 -10.53 -23.70 23.75
N ARG A 574 -9.38 -24.24 24.18
CA ARG A 574 -9.03 -24.40 25.61
C ARG A 574 -7.68 -23.78 25.90
N LEU A 575 -7.51 -23.24 27.11
CA LEU A 575 -6.25 -22.62 27.52
C LEU A 575 -5.11 -23.65 27.45
N PHE A 576 -4.14 -23.39 26.60
CA PHE A 576 -2.97 -24.22 26.36
C PHE A 576 -1.75 -23.70 27.12
N GLY A 577 -1.56 -22.39 27.13
CA GLY A 577 -0.40 -21.75 27.73
C GLY A 577 -0.50 -20.24 27.77
N SER A 578 0.61 -19.58 28.08
CA SER A 578 0.68 -18.11 28.08
C SER A 578 2.11 -17.62 27.94
N THR A 579 2.29 -16.49 27.25
CA THR A 579 3.56 -15.77 27.19
C THR A 579 3.40 -14.37 27.77
N GLU A 580 4.51 -13.70 28.11
CA GLU A 580 4.49 -12.27 28.42
C GLU A 580 4.78 -11.48 27.14
N LEU A 581 4.04 -10.40 26.93
CA LEU A 581 4.28 -9.42 25.86
C LEU A 581 4.36 -8.02 26.47
N GLN A 582 5.09 -7.13 25.81
CA GLN A 582 5.14 -5.72 26.19
C GLN A 582 3.74 -5.10 26.16
N LYS A 583 3.34 -4.47 27.27
CA LYS A 583 2.03 -3.83 27.42
C LYS A 583 2.03 -2.43 26.82
N PHE A 584 0.98 -2.10 26.07
CA PHE A 584 0.78 -0.78 25.49
C PHE A 584 -0.52 -0.17 26.01
N SER A 585 -0.55 1.15 26.09
CA SER A 585 -1.72 1.91 26.50
C SER A 585 -2.89 1.72 25.54
N ASP A 586 -4.10 1.86 26.06
CA ASP A 586 -5.33 1.96 25.25
C ASP A 586 -5.38 3.28 24.45
N GLU A 587 -4.62 4.31 24.87
CA GLU A 587 -4.44 5.53 24.10
C GLU A 587 -3.67 5.22 22.79
N ILE A 588 -4.34 5.44 21.66
CA ILE A 588 -3.77 5.25 20.33
C ILE A 588 -3.18 6.57 19.85
N ASN A 589 -1.95 6.53 19.33
CA ASN A 589 -1.41 7.64 18.57
C ASN A 589 -2.11 7.73 17.20
N ASP A 590 -2.95 8.74 17.01
CA ASP A 590 -3.71 8.97 15.76
C ASP A 590 -2.84 9.02 14.48
N TYR A 591 -1.55 9.35 14.59
CA TYR A 591 -0.65 9.43 13.45
C TYR A 591 -0.01 8.09 13.09
N THR A 592 0.21 7.21 14.08
CA THR A 592 0.82 5.90 13.88
C THR A 592 -0.16 4.74 14.03
N GLY A 593 -1.38 4.94 14.52
CA GLY A 593 -2.35 3.86 14.73
C GLY A 593 -1.88 2.79 15.71
N THR A 594 -1.02 3.14 16.66
CA THR A 594 -0.41 2.23 17.65
C THR A 594 -0.56 2.78 19.06
N GLY A 595 -0.60 1.89 20.05
CA GLY A 595 -0.50 2.29 21.45
C GLY A 595 0.88 2.83 21.85
N PHE A 596 0.97 3.44 23.03
CA PHE A 596 2.23 3.84 23.64
C PHE A 596 2.71 2.75 24.60
N LEU A 597 3.99 2.36 24.50
CA LEU A 597 4.58 1.39 25.40
C LEU A 597 4.47 1.90 26.85
N GLU A 598 3.93 1.06 27.74
CA GLU A 598 3.77 1.41 29.15
C GLU A 598 5.08 1.24 29.93
N TYR A 599 5.33 2.18 30.84
CA TYR A 599 6.50 2.18 31.71
C TYR A 599 6.11 2.37 33.18
N ASP A 600 6.68 1.55 34.07
CA ASP A 600 6.74 1.82 35.50
C ASP A 600 8.12 2.41 35.83
N GLY A 601 8.17 3.74 35.93
CA GLY A 601 9.41 4.51 36.01
C GLY A 601 10.25 4.39 34.73
N LYS A 602 11.25 3.50 34.73
CA LYS A 602 12.11 3.21 33.56
C LYS A 602 12.00 1.77 33.06
N LYS A 603 11.18 0.94 33.69
CA LYS A 603 10.99 -0.46 33.33
C LYS A 603 9.77 -0.61 32.44
N LYS A 604 9.88 -1.40 31.36
CA LYS A 604 8.74 -1.75 30.52
C LYS A 604 7.73 -2.57 31.33
N VAL A 605 6.46 -2.30 31.14
CA VAL A 605 5.37 -3.11 31.70
C VAL A 605 5.05 -4.24 30.72
N TYR A 606 4.72 -5.40 31.28
CA TYR A 606 4.33 -6.59 30.52
C TYR A 606 2.91 -6.99 30.90
N GLU A 607 2.23 -7.64 29.97
CA GLU A 607 0.94 -8.27 30.17
C GLU A 607 1.01 -9.72 29.69
N LYS A 608 0.05 -10.54 30.13
CA LYS A 608 -0.07 -11.90 29.61
C LYS A 608 -0.73 -11.89 28.23
N ALA A 609 -0.21 -12.72 27.34
CA ALA A 609 -0.91 -13.18 26.15
C ALA A 609 -1.23 -14.67 26.34
N PHE A 610 -2.51 -14.98 26.44
CA PHE A 610 -3.03 -16.33 26.62
C PHE A 610 -3.07 -17.04 25.27
N ILE A 611 -2.59 -18.28 25.24
CA ILE A 611 -2.57 -19.14 24.06
C ILE A 611 -3.62 -20.21 24.29
N TYR A 612 -4.59 -20.31 23.40
CA TYR A 612 -5.62 -21.33 23.42
C TYR A 612 -5.38 -22.32 22.27
N GLU A 613 -5.58 -23.60 22.53
CA GLU A 613 -5.55 -24.67 21.53
C GLU A 613 -6.98 -25.03 21.13
N ASN A 614 -7.24 -25.07 19.84
CA ASN A 614 -8.49 -25.54 19.25
C ASN A 614 -8.49 -27.07 19.28
N GLU A 615 -9.49 -27.69 19.91
CA GLU A 615 -9.66 -29.15 19.89
C GLU A 615 -10.55 -29.62 18.72
N ARG A 616 -11.02 -28.71 17.87
CA ARG A 616 -11.99 -28.94 16.78
C ARG A 616 -11.56 -28.36 15.43
N PHE A 617 -10.27 -28.07 15.23
CA PHE A 617 -9.76 -27.66 13.92
C PHE A 617 -9.83 -28.82 12.93
N LEU A 618 -10.04 -28.51 11.64
CA LEU A 618 -9.95 -29.51 10.56
C LEU A 618 -8.51 -29.63 10.06
N ASP A 619 -8.07 -30.85 9.76
CA ASP A 619 -6.73 -31.12 9.20
C ASP A 619 -6.49 -30.34 7.89
N PHE A 620 -5.21 -30.15 7.55
CA PHE A 620 -4.76 -29.27 6.45
C PHE A 620 -5.45 -29.58 5.10
N GLY A 621 -5.76 -30.85 4.87
CA GLY A 621 -6.69 -31.27 3.83
C GLY A 621 -7.64 -32.36 4.34
N PHE A 622 -8.91 -32.24 3.96
CA PHE A 622 -9.99 -33.14 4.34
C PHE A 622 -10.99 -33.28 3.20
N VAL A 623 -11.88 -34.27 3.26
CA VAL A 623 -12.70 -34.67 2.11
C VAL A 623 -14.15 -34.29 2.27
N TYR A 624 -14.75 -33.79 1.18
CA TYR A 624 -16.19 -33.68 1.02
C TYR A 624 -16.71 -34.77 0.08
N HIS A 625 -17.82 -35.42 0.45
CA HIS A 625 -18.53 -36.38 -0.39
C HIS A 625 -19.77 -35.77 -1.07
N GLN A 626 -20.05 -34.50 -0.82
CA GLN A 626 -21.14 -33.77 -1.44
C GLN A 626 -20.64 -32.42 -1.95
N TYR A 627 -21.34 -31.87 -2.92
CA TYR A 627 -21.08 -30.52 -3.43
C TYR A 627 -22.35 -29.68 -3.44
N VAL A 628 -22.19 -28.37 -3.39
CA VAL A 628 -23.25 -27.38 -3.58
C VAL A 628 -22.74 -26.31 -4.54
N ASN A 629 -23.60 -25.81 -5.42
CA ASN A 629 -23.17 -24.72 -6.30
C ASN A 629 -23.14 -23.41 -5.51
N ARG A 630 -22.14 -22.58 -5.80
CA ARG A 630 -22.02 -21.22 -5.25
C ARG A 630 -23.31 -20.42 -5.42
N GLU A 631 -23.91 -20.45 -6.61
CA GLU A 631 -25.13 -19.70 -6.92
C GLU A 631 -26.32 -20.08 -6.01
N ASP A 632 -26.40 -21.34 -5.58
CA ASP A 632 -27.47 -21.81 -4.68
C ASP A 632 -27.34 -21.25 -3.26
N LEU A 633 -26.14 -20.80 -2.88
CA LEU A 633 -25.84 -20.23 -1.57
C LEU A 633 -25.96 -18.69 -1.56
N GLU A 634 -25.85 -18.03 -2.71
CA GLU A 634 -25.85 -16.56 -2.80
C GLU A 634 -27.17 -15.93 -2.31
N SER A 635 -28.29 -16.65 -2.40
CA SER A 635 -29.58 -16.19 -1.87
C SER A 635 -29.76 -16.40 -0.36
N LEU A 636 -28.90 -17.18 0.28
CA LEU A 636 -29.02 -17.51 1.70
C LEU A 636 -28.29 -16.50 2.59
N SER A 637 -28.65 -16.45 3.88
CA SER A 637 -27.91 -15.66 4.87
C SER A 637 -26.44 -16.09 4.98
N PRO A 638 -25.50 -15.20 5.36
CA PRO A 638 -24.10 -15.58 5.50
C PRO A 638 -23.87 -16.69 6.55
N VAL A 639 -24.70 -16.76 7.60
CA VAL A 639 -24.68 -17.87 8.58
C VAL A 639 -25.03 -19.20 7.91
N ALA A 640 -26.02 -19.23 7.02
CA ALA A 640 -26.38 -20.43 6.25
C ALA A 640 -25.29 -20.84 5.26
N ARG A 641 -24.65 -19.86 4.61
CA ARG A 641 -23.49 -20.10 3.74
C ARG A 641 -22.34 -20.76 4.49
N GLU A 642 -22.03 -20.26 5.69
CA GLU A 642 -21.03 -20.88 6.58
C GLU A 642 -21.43 -22.30 7.00
N ASN A 643 -22.70 -22.52 7.37
CA ASN A 643 -23.18 -23.85 7.75
C ASN A 643 -22.98 -24.87 6.62
N ALA A 644 -23.14 -24.47 5.35
CA ALA A 644 -22.93 -25.35 4.20
C ALA A 644 -21.50 -25.93 4.13
N LEU A 645 -20.49 -25.23 4.67
CA LEU A 645 -19.11 -25.71 4.74
C LEU A 645 -18.93 -26.96 5.60
N LEU A 646 -19.89 -27.26 6.48
CA LEU A 646 -19.88 -28.49 7.30
C LEU A 646 -20.38 -29.72 6.54
N TYR A 647 -21.00 -29.52 5.38
CA TYR A 647 -21.75 -30.55 4.66
C TYR A 647 -21.18 -30.83 3.28
N ALA A 648 -20.82 -29.77 2.54
CA ALA A 648 -20.49 -29.89 1.13
C ALA A 648 -19.41 -28.90 0.69
N ALA A 649 -18.68 -29.30 -0.34
CA ALA A 649 -17.78 -28.42 -1.06
C ALA A 649 -18.57 -27.42 -1.91
N VAL A 650 -18.27 -26.13 -1.78
CA VAL A 650 -18.87 -25.10 -2.64
C VAL A 650 -18.08 -25.00 -3.95
N LEU A 651 -18.76 -25.17 -5.08
CA LEU A 651 -18.16 -25.15 -6.43
C LEU A 651 -18.92 -24.22 -7.39
N ASP A 652 -18.25 -23.80 -8.46
CA ASP A 652 -18.90 -23.03 -9.55
C ASP A 652 -19.58 -23.94 -10.60
N GLY A 653 -19.46 -25.25 -10.47
CA GLY A 653 -20.01 -26.21 -11.43
C GLY A 653 -20.09 -27.63 -10.87
N GLU A 654 -20.67 -28.53 -11.67
CA GLU A 654 -20.89 -29.92 -11.29
C GLU A 654 -19.59 -30.73 -11.26
N CYS A 655 -19.45 -31.63 -10.28
CA CYS A 655 -18.25 -32.44 -10.07
C CYS A 655 -18.50 -33.94 -9.94
N GLY A 656 -19.71 -34.43 -10.28
CA GLY A 656 -20.06 -35.86 -10.25
C GLY A 656 -20.33 -36.45 -8.85
N LEU A 657 -20.09 -35.69 -7.78
CA LEU A 657 -20.51 -36.03 -6.42
C LEU A 657 -22.02 -35.81 -6.23
N PRO A 658 -22.66 -36.42 -5.21
CA PRO A 658 -24.01 -36.07 -4.81
C PRO A 658 -24.17 -34.58 -4.46
N ARG A 659 -25.26 -33.97 -4.94
CA ARG A 659 -25.59 -32.57 -4.65
C ARG A 659 -26.21 -32.45 -3.25
N PHE A 660 -25.70 -31.50 -2.47
CA PHE A 660 -26.28 -31.05 -1.21
C PHE A 660 -27.28 -29.93 -1.47
N GLU A 661 -28.45 -30.01 -0.82
CA GLU A 661 -29.47 -28.97 -0.88
C GLU A 661 -29.33 -28.10 0.38
N PRO A 662 -28.81 -26.87 0.26
CA PRO A 662 -28.58 -26.01 1.40
C PRO A 662 -29.90 -25.47 1.97
N MET A 663 -29.92 -25.24 3.27
CA MET A 663 -31.07 -24.68 3.98
C MET A 663 -30.74 -23.33 4.57
N GLU A 664 -31.74 -22.44 4.62
CA GLU A 664 -31.61 -21.15 5.31
C GLU A 664 -31.40 -21.36 6.82
N ALA A 665 -30.60 -20.49 7.43
CA ALA A 665 -30.36 -20.51 8.86
C ALA A 665 -31.57 -19.96 9.60
N GLU A 666 -31.96 -20.63 10.70
CA GLU A 666 -33.03 -20.13 11.56
C GLU A 666 -32.58 -18.82 12.23
N SER A 667 -33.38 -17.77 12.04
CA SER A 667 -33.12 -16.43 12.58
C SER A 667 -34.29 -15.96 13.42
N LEU A 668 -33.99 -15.21 14.48
CA LEU A 668 -34.94 -14.48 15.30
C LEU A 668 -34.97 -13.01 14.87
N GLU A 669 -36.15 -12.43 14.76
CA GLU A 669 -36.32 -10.97 14.72
C GLU A 669 -36.60 -10.48 16.15
N PRO A 670 -35.60 -9.93 16.86
CA PRO A 670 -35.75 -9.62 18.27
C PRO A 670 -36.69 -8.43 18.47
N GLU A 671 -37.40 -8.40 19.61
CA GLU A 671 -38.16 -7.23 20.02
C GLU A 671 -37.20 -6.14 20.52
N ILE A 672 -37.08 -5.05 19.75
CA ILE A 672 -36.07 -4.02 19.98
C ILE A 672 -36.56 -2.97 20.98
N ARG A 673 -35.72 -2.68 21.97
CA ARG A 673 -35.85 -1.55 22.89
C ARG A 673 -34.93 -0.42 22.44
N THR A 674 -35.40 0.82 22.46
CA THR A 674 -34.63 2.01 22.08
C THR A 674 -34.17 2.80 23.30
N SER A 675 -32.94 3.31 23.28
CA SER A 675 -32.40 4.22 24.32
C SER A 675 -31.58 5.35 23.70
N GLY A 676 -31.61 6.54 24.32
CA GLY A 676 -30.98 7.75 23.80
C GLY A 676 -31.80 8.44 22.71
N ASN A 677 -31.15 9.20 21.82
CA ASN A 677 -31.81 9.99 20.79
C ASN A 677 -32.01 9.21 19.49
N ILE A 678 -32.56 7.99 19.58
CA ILE A 678 -32.78 7.11 18.43
C ILE A 678 -34.26 6.86 18.18
N THR A 679 -34.65 6.93 16.92
CA THR A 679 -36.00 6.57 16.46
C THR A 679 -35.86 5.60 15.28
N VAL A 680 -36.60 4.50 15.34
CA VAL A 680 -36.72 3.54 14.23
C VAL A 680 -38.12 3.71 13.61
N SER A 681 -38.19 4.09 12.35
CA SER A 681 -39.46 4.33 11.65
C SER A 681 -39.29 4.09 10.14
N ASP A 682 -40.24 3.42 9.50
CA ASP A 682 -40.35 3.30 8.03
C ASP A 682 -39.03 2.96 7.31
N GLY A 683 -38.35 1.88 7.72
CA GLY A 683 -37.10 1.43 7.09
C GLY A 683 -35.91 2.36 7.32
N LYS A 684 -35.95 3.17 8.39
CA LYS A 684 -34.89 4.11 8.76
C LYS A 684 -34.59 4.09 10.25
N ILE A 685 -33.32 4.33 10.56
CA ILE A 685 -32.81 4.65 11.89
C ILE A 685 -32.37 6.11 11.87
N ILE A 686 -33.02 6.94 12.70
CA ILE A 686 -32.68 8.36 12.85
C ILE A 686 -32.06 8.55 14.24
N VAL A 687 -30.82 9.03 14.26
CA VAL A 687 -30.03 9.22 15.48
C VAL A 687 -29.70 10.70 15.65
N GLY A 688 -30.25 11.32 16.68
CA GLY A 688 -29.97 12.69 17.07
C GLY A 688 -28.63 12.87 17.79
N SER A 689 -28.33 14.10 18.17
CA SER A 689 -27.04 14.44 18.76
C SER A 689 -26.79 13.73 20.10
N GLY A 690 -25.56 13.26 20.32
CA GLY A 690 -25.21 12.40 21.45
C GLY A 690 -25.38 10.89 21.21
N GLY A 691 -25.87 10.48 20.03
CA GLY A 691 -26.02 9.07 19.65
C GLY A 691 -27.27 8.41 20.23
N GLY A 692 -27.40 7.12 19.96
CA GLY A 692 -28.47 6.29 20.53
C GLY A 692 -28.24 4.80 20.28
N SER A 693 -29.04 3.96 20.92
CA SER A 693 -28.84 2.51 20.87
C SER A 693 -30.14 1.72 20.78
N LEU A 694 -30.03 0.58 20.10
CA LEU A 694 -31.02 -0.50 20.10
C LEU A 694 -30.56 -1.57 21.10
N SER A 695 -31.47 -2.20 21.84
CA SER A 695 -31.14 -3.35 22.68
C SER A 695 -32.22 -4.42 22.69
N PHE A 696 -31.82 -5.66 22.89
CA PHE A 696 -32.72 -6.81 23.01
C PHE A 696 -32.06 -7.89 23.86
N SER A 697 -32.84 -8.86 24.34
CA SER A 697 -32.35 -10.02 25.08
C SER A 697 -32.60 -11.30 24.27
N VAL A 698 -31.68 -12.26 24.35
CA VAL A 698 -31.87 -13.62 23.81
C VAL A 698 -31.43 -14.68 24.81
N GLU A 699 -32.15 -15.79 24.86
CA GLU A 699 -31.75 -16.96 25.65
C GLU A 699 -30.70 -17.75 24.88
N THR A 700 -29.57 -18.02 25.54
CA THR A 700 -28.44 -18.78 25.01
C THR A 700 -28.32 -20.11 25.76
N ALA A 701 -27.95 -21.17 25.03
CA ALA A 701 -27.73 -22.49 25.58
C ALA A 701 -26.85 -23.30 24.62
N ASP A 702 -25.55 -23.32 24.89
CA ASP A 702 -24.51 -23.91 24.03
C ASP A 702 -24.57 -23.35 22.59
N THR A 703 -24.57 -22.01 22.49
CA THR A 703 -24.80 -21.31 21.22
C THR A 703 -23.73 -20.27 20.91
N GLU A 704 -23.27 -20.25 19.67
CA GLU A 704 -22.56 -19.12 19.05
C GLU A 704 -23.61 -18.12 18.54
N VAL A 705 -23.47 -16.85 18.92
CA VAL A 705 -24.50 -15.82 18.69
C VAL A 705 -24.03 -14.85 17.61
N PHE A 706 -24.87 -14.63 16.60
CA PHE A 706 -24.62 -13.64 15.55
C PHE A 706 -25.74 -12.60 15.49
N VAL A 707 -25.36 -11.37 15.13
CA VAL A 707 -26.30 -10.30 14.82
C VAL A 707 -26.08 -9.85 13.40
N GLU A 708 -27.16 -9.77 12.62
CA GLU A 708 -27.13 -9.28 11.26
C GLU A 708 -27.99 -8.02 11.12
N ILE A 709 -27.39 -6.95 10.60
CA ILE A 709 -28.10 -5.74 10.17
C ILE A 709 -28.14 -5.73 8.65
N LEU A 710 -29.34 -5.69 8.06
CA LEU A 710 -29.54 -5.65 6.61
C LEU A 710 -29.82 -4.23 6.12
N GLY A 711 -29.20 -3.87 4.99
CA GLY A 711 -29.47 -2.64 4.25
C GLY A 711 -29.05 -1.36 4.96
N LEU A 712 -28.05 -1.41 5.86
CA LEU A 712 -27.61 -0.24 6.62
C LEU A 712 -26.83 0.75 5.74
N LYS A 713 -27.51 1.81 5.29
CA LYS A 713 -26.95 2.81 4.37
C LYS A 713 -27.03 4.21 4.96
N PRO A 714 -25.93 4.97 5.07
CA PRO A 714 -26.01 6.34 5.53
C PRO A 714 -26.69 7.21 4.48
N ALA A 715 -27.51 8.17 4.91
CA ALA A 715 -28.15 9.13 4.01
C ALA A 715 -27.14 9.96 3.19
N ASN A 716 -25.92 10.14 3.73
CA ASN A 716 -24.79 10.73 3.00
C ASN A 716 -23.67 9.68 2.82
N PRO A 717 -23.46 9.14 1.60
CA PRO A 717 -22.47 8.09 1.34
C PRO A 717 -21.02 8.57 1.50
N ASN A 718 -20.78 9.88 1.59
CA ASN A 718 -19.44 10.45 1.76
C ASN A 718 -19.05 10.61 3.25
N ARG A 719 -19.94 10.26 4.18
CA ARG A 719 -19.68 10.30 5.62
C ARG A 719 -19.61 8.87 6.15
N GLY A 720 -18.44 8.51 6.70
CA GLY A 720 -18.29 7.27 7.45
C GLY A 720 -18.94 7.37 8.82
N PHE A 721 -19.22 6.22 9.42
CA PHE A 721 -19.79 6.08 10.76
C PHE A 721 -19.38 4.73 11.36
N SER A 722 -19.48 4.59 12.67
CA SER A 722 -19.29 3.31 13.36
C SER A 722 -20.61 2.81 13.95
N VAL A 723 -20.76 1.48 13.98
CA VAL A 723 -21.81 0.79 14.74
C VAL A 723 -21.12 -0.06 15.79
N ARG A 724 -21.52 0.10 17.06
CA ARG A 724 -20.89 -0.61 18.18
C ARG A 724 -21.83 -1.64 18.77
N TYR A 725 -21.44 -2.90 18.75
CA TYR A 725 -22.16 -4.02 19.34
C TYR A 725 -21.55 -4.34 20.69
N ARG A 726 -22.37 -4.49 21.73
CA ARG A 726 -21.93 -4.73 23.09
C ARG A 726 -22.79 -5.77 23.79
N THR A 727 -22.13 -6.68 24.50
CA THR A 727 -22.71 -7.54 25.54
C THR A 727 -22.02 -7.25 26.88
N GLU A 728 -22.28 -8.03 27.92
CA GLU A 728 -21.51 -7.92 29.18
C GLU A 728 -20.02 -8.22 28.97
N GLU A 729 -19.70 -9.13 28.05
CA GLU A 729 -18.34 -9.66 27.84
C GLU A 729 -17.67 -9.16 26.55
N VAL A 730 -18.46 -8.80 25.52
CA VAL A 730 -17.95 -8.47 24.19
C VAL A 730 -18.22 -7.02 23.82
N VAL A 731 -17.24 -6.37 23.19
CA VAL A 731 -17.44 -5.10 22.48
C VAL A 731 -16.83 -5.21 21.08
N LYS A 732 -17.66 -5.11 20.05
CA LYS A 732 -17.23 -5.03 18.65
C LYS A 732 -17.63 -3.68 18.04
N GLU A 733 -16.81 -3.15 17.16
CA GLU A 733 -17.06 -1.90 16.46
C GLU A 733 -16.87 -2.09 14.97
N GLU A 734 -17.95 -1.98 14.22
CA GLU A 734 -17.94 -2.05 12.77
C GLU A 734 -17.86 -0.65 12.16
N ARG A 735 -16.91 -0.45 11.24
CA ARG A 735 -16.66 0.86 10.61
C ARG A 735 -17.14 0.90 9.17
N TYR A 736 -18.02 1.85 8.88
CA TYR A 736 -18.41 2.20 7.52
C TYR A 736 -17.52 3.29 6.98
N TYR A 737 -16.87 2.97 5.87
CA TYR A 737 -15.97 3.87 5.21
C TYR A 737 -16.70 4.68 4.14
N PRO A 738 -16.41 5.98 3.99
CA PRO A 738 -16.98 6.80 2.91
C PRO A 738 -16.78 6.15 1.53
N TYR A 739 -17.69 6.43 0.60
CA TYR A 739 -17.47 6.17 -0.82
C TYR A 739 -16.10 6.70 -1.27
N GLY A 740 -15.41 6.01 -2.19
CA GLY A 740 -14.08 6.43 -2.65
C GLY A 740 -12.91 6.06 -1.72
N SER A 741 -13.15 5.41 -0.57
CA SER A 741 -12.15 5.27 0.49
C SER A 741 -11.56 3.85 0.71
N PHE A 742 -11.55 3.28 1.92
CA PHE A 742 -10.64 2.18 2.28
C PHE A 742 -10.96 0.82 1.61
N PHE A 743 -12.21 0.53 1.29
CA PHE A 743 -12.65 -0.74 0.68
C PHE A 743 -12.93 -0.63 -0.83
N TYR A 744 -12.93 -1.76 -1.54
CA TYR A 744 -13.31 -1.88 -2.95
C TYR A 744 -14.74 -2.43 -3.14
N HIS A 745 -15.45 -2.75 -2.06
CA HIS A 745 -16.85 -3.18 -2.05
C HIS A 745 -17.62 -2.36 -1.01
N GLU A 746 -18.94 -2.26 -1.21
CA GLU A 746 -19.87 -1.69 -0.23
C GLU A 746 -20.42 -2.83 0.62
N ASN A 747 -20.28 -2.76 1.95
CA ASN A 747 -20.80 -3.78 2.87
C ASN A 747 -21.96 -3.21 3.69
N PHE A 748 -23.15 -3.13 3.10
CA PHE A 748 -24.36 -2.60 3.76
C PHE A 748 -25.08 -3.61 4.65
N ASP A 749 -24.78 -4.89 4.44
CA ASP A 749 -25.26 -5.98 5.27
C ASP A 749 -24.11 -6.37 6.20
N GLN A 750 -24.34 -6.39 7.50
CA GLN A 750 -23.29 -6.68 8.48
C GLN A 750 -23.67 -7.88 9.30
N LEU A 751 -22.89 -8.96 9.18
CA LEU A 751 -22.94 -10.07 10.11
C LEU A 751 -21.82 -9.91 11.16
N VAL A 752 -22.19 -9.79 12.43
CA VAL A 752 -21.25 -9.65 13.55
C VAL A 752 -21.36 -10.85 14.48
N ASN A 753 -20.24 -11.52 14.73
CA ASN A 753 -20.15 -12.59 15.73
C ASN A 753 -20.03 -12.01 17.15
N LEU A 754 -20.93 -12.35 18.07
CA LEU A 754 -20.91 -11.88 19.47
C LEU A 754 -20.30 -12.90 20.44
N GLY A 755 -19.77 -14.02 19.93
CA GLY A 755 -19.09 -15.04 20.72
C GLY A 755 -19.99 -16.22 21.10
N TYR A 756 -19.38 -17.16 21.81
CA TYR A 756 -19.99 -18.39 22.31
C TYR A 756 -20.44 -18.23 23.76
N TYR A 757 -21.64 -18.74 24.08
CA TYR A 757 -22.21 -18.71 25.43
C TYR A 757 -22.74 -20.10 25.82
N GLU A 758 -22.30 -20.60 26.98
CA GLU A 758 -22.71 -21.90 27.50
C GLU A 758 -24.19 -21.92 27.92
N SER A 759 -24.64 -20.90 28.66
CA SER A 759 -26.05 -20.72 29.02
C SER A 759 -26.33 -19.35 29.61
N GLY A 760 -27.56 -18.83 29.41
CA GLY A 760 -28.06 -17.64 30.10
C GLY A 760 -28.80 -16.66 29.20
N GLU A 761 -29.37 -15.61 29.80
CA GLU A 761 -29.97 -14.49 29.07
C GLU A 761 -28.87 -13.50 28.67
N LEU A 762 -28.67 -13.31 27.36
CA LEU A 762 -27.71 -12.37 26.81
C LEU A 762 -28.40 -11.06 26.42
N GLU A 763 -28.01 -9.95 27.06
CA GLU A 763 -28.40 -8.61 26.61
C GLU A 763 -27.43 -8.10 25.54
N VAL A 764 -27.98 -7.74 24.38
CA VAL A 764 -27.24 -7.15 23.25
C VAL A 764 -27.61 -5.68 23.12
N VAL A 765 -26.60 -4.80 23.03
CA VAL A 765 -26.75 -3.36 22.81
C VAL A 765 -26.01 -2.92 21.55
N ILE A 766 -26.72 -2.35 20.59
CA ILE A 766 -26.20 -1.84 19.33
C ILE A 766 -26.25 -0.31 19.35
N GLY A 767 -25.09 0.34 19.44
CA GLY A 767 -24.94 1.79 19.47
C GLY A 767 -24.66 2.38 18.08
N PHE A 768 -25.31 3.49 17.78
CA PHE A 768 -25.18 4.23 16.54
C PHE A 768 -24.70 5.66 16.78
N GLU A 769 -23.87 6.16 15.87
CA GLU A 769 -23.48 7.57 15.81
C GLU A 769 -24.60 8.47 15.27
N GLU A 770 -24.49 9.78 15.51
CA GLU A 770 -25.42 10.80 14.98
C GLU A 770 -25.50 10.74 13.45
N GLY A 771 -26.68 10.45 12.92
CA GLY A 771 -26.93 10.29 11.48
C GLY A 771 -28.33 9.77 11.15
N GLU A 772 -28.62 9.73 9.86
CA GLU A 772 -29.80 9.07 9.30
C GLU A 772 -29.33 7.88 8.47
N TYR A 773 -29.86 6.69 8.75
CA TYR A 773 -29.49 5.45 8.10
C TYR A 773 -30.75 4.78 7.53
N ALA A 774 -30.69 4.31 6.28
CA ALA A 774 -31.63 3.31 5.80
C ALA A 774 -31.36 1.99 6.53
N PHE A 775 -32.39 1.20 6.75
CA PHE A 775 -32.36 -0.03 7.55
C PHE A 775 -33.49 -0.94 7.06
N GLU A 776 -33.17 -2.20 6.75
CA GLU A 776 -34.16 -3.17 6.28
C GLU A 776 -34.62 -4.09 7.41
N ALA A 777 -33.70 -4.77 8.09
CA ALA A 777 -34.01 -5.68 9.18
C ALA A 777 -32.84 -5.85 10.15
N LEU A 778 -33.17 -6.29 11.37
CA LEU A 778 -32.23 -6.77 12.37
C LEU A 778 -32.57 -8.22 12.67
N LYS A 779 -31.60 -9.11 12.47
CA LYS A 779 -31.74 -10.55 12.74
C LYS A 779 -30.73 -10.99 13.78
N CYS A 780 -31.11 -11.98 14.58
CA CYS A 780 -30.22 -12.67 15.51
C CYS A 780 -30.21 -14.17 15.17
N TYR A 781 -29.03 -14.76 15.07
CA TYR A 781 -28.85 -16.19 14.81
C TYR A 781 -28.24 -16.85 16.04
N LEU A 782 -28.82 -17.99 16.44
CA LEU A 782 -28.35 -18.80 17.56
C LEU A 782 -27.89 -20.16 17.02
N ARG A 783 -26.59 -20.28 16.74
CA ARG A 783 -26.01 -21.50 16.19
C ARG A 783 -25.67 -22.47 17.32
N LYS A 784 -26.38 -23.59 17.39
CA LYS A 784 -26.12 -24.64 18.39
C LYS A 784 -24.81 -25.37 18.07
N MET A 785 -23.93 -25.45 19.06
CA MET A 785 -22.59 -26.00 18.82
C MET A 785 -22.53 -27.53 18.83
N GLU A 786 -23.47 -28.22 19.49
CA GLU A 786 -23.59 -29.69 19.43
C GLU A 786 -23.63 -30.23 17.99
N GLU A 787 -24.41 -29.61 17.09
CA GLU A 787 -24.51 -30.04 15.69
C GLU A 787 -23.20 -29.76 14.94
N VAL A 788 -22.61 -28.58 15.15
CA VAL A 788 -21.34 -28.20 14.54
C VAL A 788 -20.24 -29.18 14.95
N ASP A 789 -20.16 -29.52 16.24
CA ASP A 789 -19.15 -30.42 16.80
C ASP A 789 -19.21 -31.82 16.18
N ALA A 790 -20.43 -32.35 16.04
CA ALA A 790 -20.67 -33.64 15.40
C ALA A 790 -20.21 -33.65 13.93
N ARG A 791 -20.44 -32.55 13.20
CA ARG A 791 -20.04 -32.44 11.79
C ARG A 791 -18.55 -32.28 11.60
N LEU A 792 -17.90 -31.42 12.39
CA LEU A 792 -16.44 -31.24 12.35
C LEU A 792 -15.71 -32.55 12.67
N SER A 793 -16.20 -33.30 13.66
CA SER A 793 -15.67 -34.62 13.99
C SER A 793 -15.77 -35.60 12.82
N GLY A 794 -16.85 -35.53 12.03
CA GLY A 794 -17.02 -36.34 10.82
C GLY A 794 -16.04 -35.96 9.70
N LEU A 795 -15.86 -34.66 9.42
CA LEU A 795 -14.94 -34.18 8.39
C LEU A 795 -13.47 -34.53 8.70
N ASN A 796 -13.11 -34.64 9.98
CA ASN A 796 -11.77 -35.06 10.41
C ASN A 796 -11.52 -36.57 10.35
N SER A 797 -12.46 -37.37 9.84
CA SER A 797 -12.27 -38.83 9.71
C SER A 797 -11.49 -39.21 8.44
N GLU A 798 -11.62 -38.46 7.34
CA GLU A 798 -10.93 -38.68 6.08
C GLU A 798 -10.05 -37.47 5.73
N THR A 799 -8.80 -37.50 6.18
CA THR A 799 -7.88 -36.37 6.06
C THR A 799 -6.55 -36.76 5.45
N LEU A 800 -5.85 -35.76 4.91
CA LEU A 800 -4.51 -35.91 4.34
C LEU A 800 -3.50 -36.17 5.47
N LYS A 801 -2.91 -37.37 5.47
CA LYS A 801 -1.89 -37.80 6.43
C LYS A 801 -0.49 -37.74 5.79
N ASP A 802 0.54 -37.92 6.61
CA ASP A 802 1.95 -37.86 6.19
C ASP A 802 2.28 -36.56 5.41
N LEU A 803 1.78 -35.43 5.90
CA LEU A 803 1.97 -34.13 5.26
C LEU A 803 3.44 -33.72 5.30
N GLU A 804 4.03 -33.54 4.13
CA GLU A 804 5.41 -33.09 3.96
C GLU A 804 5.44 -31.81 3.11
N PHE A 805 6.09 -30.76 3.61
CA PHE A 805 6.32 -29.54 2.85
C PHE A 805 7.68 -29.62 2.14
N THR A 806 7.68 -29.44 0.82
CA THR A 806 8.88 -29.41 0.00
C THR A 806 9.27 -27.97 -0.36
N THR A 807 10.43 -27.78 -0.99
CA THR A 807 10.85 -26.47 -1.51
C THR A 807 9.95 -25.94 -2.62
N ASP A 808 9.20 -26.82 -3.25
CA ASP A 808 8.38 -26.54 -4.42
C ASP A 808 6.93 -26.95 -4.20
N GLY A 809 6.46 -27.12 -2.96
CA GLY A 809 5.07 -27.47 -2.68
C GLY A 809 4.87 -28.32 -1.44
N PHE A 810 4.00 -29.32 -1.53
CA PHE A 810 3.69 -30.24 -0.44
C PHE A 810 3.12 -31.57 -0.96
N SER A 811 3.22 -32.62 -0.16
CA SER A 811 2.63 -33.94 -0.45
C SER A 811 1.96 -34.54 0.78
N GLY A 812 1.08 -35.50 0.54
CA GLY A 812 0.48 -36.31 1.59
C GLY A 812 -0.22 -37.53 1.03
N LYS A 813 -0.69 -38.39 1.92
CA LYS A 813 -1.40 -39.62 1.59
C LYS A 813 -2.79 -39.60 2.18
N ILE A 814 -3.74 -40.16 1.44
CA ILE A 814 -5.12 -40.27 1.89
C ILE A 814 -5.71 -41.60 1.44
N ASN A 815 -6.65 -42.11 2.21
CA ASN A 815 -7.40 -43.30 1.86
C ASN A 815 -8.89 -43.03 2.00
N LEU A 816 -9.62 -43.21 0.91
CA LEU A 816 -11.05 -42.89 0.80
C LEU A 816 -11.88 -44.16 0.66
N ALA A 817 -12.98 -44.24 1.40
CA ALA A 817 -13.94 -45.33 1.26
C ALA A 817 -14.77 -45.22 -0.03
N GLU A 818 -15.06 -43.99 -0.45
CA GLU A 818 -15.79 -43.64 -1.67
C GLU A 818 -15.16 -42.41 -2.34
N ALA A 819 -15.53 -42.12 -3.58
CA ALA A 819 -15.02 -40.94 -4.28
C ALA A 819 -15.39 -39.64 -3.54
N GLY A 820 -14.52 -38.64 -3.63
CA GLY A 820 -14.68 -37.42 -2.86
C GLY A 820 -13.82 -36.28 -3.40
N LEU A 821 -14.09 -35.07 -2.90
CA LEU A 821 -13.32 -33.88 -3.20
C LEU A 821 -12.41 -33.57 -2.01
N LEU A 822 -11.10 -33.74 -2.19
CA LEU A 822 -10.10 -33.30 -1.21
C LEU A 822 -10.02 -31.77 -1.23
N PHE A 823 -10.50 -31.14 -0.17
CA PHE A 823 -10.27 -29.73 0.12
C PHE A 823 -8.85 -29.55 0.68
N ILE A 824 -8.17 -28.51 0.23
CA ILE A 824 -6.89 -28.06 0.80
C ILE A 824 -7.10 -26.66 1.36
N SER A 825 -6.70 -26.48 2.61
CA SER A 825 -6.79 -25.21 3.32
C SER A 825 -5.77 -24.19 2.82
N LEU A 826 -5.61 -23.99 1.51
CA LEU A 826 -4.76 -22.97 0.90
C LEU A 826 -5.55 -22.20 -0.16
N PRO A 827 -5.35 -20.88 -0.26
CA PRO A 827 -5.98 -20.08 -1.30
C PRO A 827 -5.62 -20.60 -2.69
N TYR A 828 -6.59 -20.58 -3.60
CA TYR A 828 -6.39 -20.96 -4.99
C TYR A 828 -5.29 -20.11 -5.62
N SER A 829 -4.36 -20.75 -6.33
CA SER A 829 -3.33 -20.08 -7.11
C SER A 829 -3.07 -20.83 -8.41
N SER A 830 -3.00 -20.11 -9.52
CA SER A 830 -2.58 -20.67 -10.81
C SER A 830 -1.12 -21.13 -10.84
N GLY A 831 -0.34 -20.83 -9.79
CA GLY A 831 1.02 -21.32 -9.62
C GLY A 831 1.08 -22.77 -9.15
N PHE A 832 0.00 -23.32 -8.57
CA PHE A 832 -0.04 -24.71 -8.15
C PHE A 832 -0.43 -25.64 -9.30
N LYS A 833 0.12 -26.86 -9.24
CA LYS A 833 -0.32 -28.04 -9.98
C LYS A 833 -0.48 -29.19 -9.01
N ALA A 834 -1.47 -30.04 -9.25
CA ALA A 834 -1.72 -31.23 -8.44
C ALA A 834 -1.49 -32.51 -9.24
N TYR A 835 -0.94 -33.51 -8.57
CA TYR A 835 -0.75 -34.86 -9.09
C TYR A 835 -1.34 -35.85 -8.11
N VAL A 836 -2.12 -36.81 -8.62
CA VAL A 836 -2.68 -37.91 -7.85
C VAL A 836 -2.12 -39.19 -8.44
N ASP A 837 -1.38 -39.95 -7.63
CA ASP A 837 -0.65 -41.16 -8.04
C ASP A 837 0.27 -40.93 -9.26
N GLY A 838 0.85 -39.74 -9.34
CA GLY A 838 1.76 -39.31 -10.41
C GLY A 838 1.08 -38.76 -11.66
N GLU A 839 -0.26 -38.79 -11.75
CA GLU A 839 -0.99 -38.19 -12.87
C GLU A 839 -1.46 -36.77 -12.54
N GLU A 840 -1.24 -35.82 -13.45
CA GLU A 840 -1.72 -34.44 -13.27
C GLU A 840 -3.26 -34.43 -13.19
N ARG A 841 -3.78 -33.74 -12.17
CA ARG A 841 -5.21 -33.54 -11.94
C ARG A 841 -5.52 -32.05 -11.90
N LYS A 842 -6.72 -31.71 -12.37
CA LYS A 842 -7.22 -30.33 -12.32
C LYS A 842 -7.45 -29.94 -10.87
N ILE A 843 -6.92 -28.77 -10.48
CA ILE A 843 -7.27 -28.11 -9.23
C ILE A 843 -8.58 -27.37 -9.45
N GLU A 844 -9.59 -27.71 -8.67
CA GLU A 844 -10.86 -27.00 -8.62
C GLU A 844 -10.76 -25.83 -7.63
N ARG A 845 -11.49 -24.76 -7.92
CA ARG A 845 -11.72 -23.67 -6.97
C ARG A 845 -12.87 -24.10 -6.05
N VAL A 846 -12.54 -24.32 -4.78
CA VAL A 846 -13.45 -24.89 -3.77
C VAL A 846 -13.67 -23.87 -2.66
N ASN A 847 -14.87 -23.87 -2.06
CA ASN A 847 -15.21 -23.01 -0.93
C ASN A 847 -14.86 -21.54 -1.23
N ILE A 848 -15.29 -21.10 -2.43
CA ILE A 848 -15.11 -19.75 -2.99
C ILE A 848 -13.69 -19.44 -3.45
N GLY A 849 -12.68 -19.69 -2.63
CA GLY A 849 -11.33 -19.19 -2.85
C GLY A 849 -10.18 -20.15 -2.54
N TYR A 850 -10.46 -21.42 -2.25
CA TYR A 850 -9.46 -22.43 -1.89
C TYR A 850 -9.22 -23.44 -3.01
N MET A 851 -8.22 -24.29 -2.83
CA MET A 851 -7.91 -25.39 -3.73
C MET A 851 -8.62 -26.68 -3.30
N GLY A 852 -9.01 -27.47 -4.29
CA GLY A 852 -9.34 -28.87 -4.06
C GLY A 852 -9.14 -29.74 -5.29
N VAL A 853 -9.08 -31.05 -5.08
CA VAL A 853 -8.83 -32.03 -6.14
C VAL A 853 -9.78 -33.21 -5.94
N PHE A 854 -10.41 -33.66 -7.02
CA PHE A 854 -11.25 -34.84 -6.99
C PHE A 854 -10.40 -36.11 -6.90
N LEU A 855 -10.81 -37.03 -6.04
CA LEU A 855 -10.19 -38.31 -5.79
C LEU A 855 -11.22 -39.43 -5.94
N GLU A 856 -10.78 -40.53 -6.53
CA GLU A 856 -11.57 -41.77 -6.60
C GLU A 856 -11.52 -42.51 -5.25
N ALA A 857 -12.30 -43.58 -5.11
CA ALA A 857 -12.19 -44.45 -3.95
C ALA A 857 -10.84 -45.21 -3.96
N GLY A 858 -10.16 -45.30 -2.81
CA GLY A 858 -8.90 -46.00 -2.66
C GLY A 858 -7.82 -45.21 -1.92
N THR A 859 -6.59 -45.75 -1.93
CA THR A 859 -5.42 -45.09 -1.36
C THR A 859 -4.71 -44.28 -2.43
N HIS A 860 -4.45 -43.02 -2.14
CA HIS A 860 -3.85 -42.06 -3.07
C HIS A 860 -2.65 -41.35 -2.44
N GLU A 861 -1.62 -41.12 -3.26
CA GLU A 861 -0.58 -40.15 -2.99
C GLU A 861 -0.90 -38.86 -3.74
N VAL A 862 -1.00 -37.76 -2.99
CA VAL A 862 -1.34 -36.44 -3.53
C VAL A 862 -0.13 -35.53 -3.40
N VAL A 863 0.30 -34.96 -4.52
CA VAL A 863 1.46 -34.05 -4.58
C VAL A 863 1.03 -32.74 -5.22
N PHE A 864 1.25 -31.63 -4.53
CA PHE A 864 1.11 -30.30 -5.07
C PHE A 864 2.49 -29.70 -5.32
N THR A 865 2.70 -29.18 -6.52
CA THR A 865 3.92 -28.43 -6.88
C THR A 865 3.57 -26.98 -7.20
N TYR A 866 4.45 -26.05 -6.84
CA TYR A 866 4.27 -24.62 -6.96
C TYR A 866 5.37 -23.98 -7.80
N GLU A 867 4.95 -23.07 -8.67
CA GLU A 867 5.83 -22.14 -9.34
C GLU A 867 5.20 -20.74 -9.39
N THR A 868 6.03 -19.71 -9.17
CA THR A 868 5.60 -18.32 -9.29
C THR A 868 5.04 -18.04 -10.70
N PRO A 869 3.76 -17.66 -10.83
CA PRO A 869 3.15 -17.39 -12.13
C PRO A 869 3.93 -16.34 -12.94
N GLY A 870 4.27 -16.68 -14.18
CA GLY A 870 4.98 -15.77 -15.10
C GLY A 870 6.50 -15.67 -14.89
N MET A 871 7.08 -16.38 -13.91
CA MET A 871 8.52 -16.28 -13.62
C MET A 871 9.37 -16.84 -14.76
N LYS A 872 9.03 -18.03 -15.29
CA LYS A 872 9.70 -18.63 -16.46
C LYS A 872 9.66 -17.71 -17.67
N GLU A 873 8.49 -17.21 -18.02
CA GLU A 873 8.27 -16.28 -19.15
C GLU A 873 9.06 -15.00 -18.95
N GLY A 874 9.06 -14.46 -17.72
CA GLY A 874 9.84 -13.30 -17.32
C GLY A 874 11.34 -13.51 -17.49
N LEU A 875 11.88 -14.66 -17.08
CA LEU A 875 13.29 -15.01 -17.25
C LEU A 875 13.68 -15.15 -18.72
N ILE A 876 12.84 -15.80 -19.54
CA ILE A 876 13.06 -15.91 -20.98
C ILE A 876 13.11 -14.52 -21.63
N LEU A 877 12.17 -13.63 -21.27
CA LEU A 877 12.12 -12.26 -21.76
C LEU A 877 13.39 -11.46 -21.35
N SER A 878 13.85 -11.63 -20.12
CA SER A 878 15.09 -11.03 -19.61
C SER A 878 16.32 -11.49 -20.41
N LEU A 879 16.45 -12.80 -20.64
CA LEU A 879 17.58 -13.37 -21.38
C LEU A 879 17.58 -12.95 -22.86
N ALA A 880 16.41 -12.92 -23.50
CA ALA A 880 16.28 -12.44 -24.87
C ALA A 880 16.67 -10.96 -24.99
N SER A 881 16.24 -10.14 -24.02
CA SER A 881 16.60 -8.71 -23.95
C SER A 881 18.09 -8.51 -23.73
N LEU A 882 18.71 -9.30 -22.86
CA LEU A 882 20.16 -9.28 -22.66
C LEU A 882 20.92 -9.58 -23.97
N GLY A 883 20.45 -10.57 -24.75
CA GLY A 883 20.98 -10.86 -26.08
C GLY A 883 20.88 -9.69 -27.05
N ALA A 884 19.72 -9.04 -27.12
CA ALA A 884 19.51 -7.85 -27.95
C ALA A 884 20.41 -6.67 -27.55
N ILE A 885 20.59 -6.44 -26.24
CA ILE A 885 21.53 -5.44 -25.70
C ILE A 885 22.97 -5.76 -26.15
N GLY A 886 23.37 -7.04 -26.10
CA GLY A 886 24.68 -7.50 -26.59
C GLY A 886 24.90 -7.18 -28.07
N ILE A 887 23.90 -7.43 -28.91
CA ILE A 887 23.94 -7.10 -30.36
C ILE A 887 24.09 -5.59 -30.57
N ILE A 888 23.32 -4.76 -29.86
CA ILE A 888 23.44 -3.29 -29.91
C ILE A 888 24.85 -2.87 -29.50
N GLY A 889 25.42 -3.49 -28.45
CA GLY A 889 26.79 -3.26 -28.00
C GLY A 889 27.83 -3.52 -29.07
N ILE A 890 27.74 -4.68 -29.72
CA ILE A 890 28.63 -5.06 -30.83
C ILE A 890 28.52 -4.05 -31.98
N PHE A 891 27.30 -3.66 -32.37
CA PHE A 891 27.09 -2.67 -33.43
C PHE A 891 27.70 -1.30 -33.09
N CYS A 892 27.54 -0.83 -31.85
CA CYS A 892 28.16 0.40 -31.38
C CYS A 892 29.69 0.34 -31.43
N ILE A 893 30.30 -0.80 -31.05
CA ILE A 893 31.75 -1.01 -31.11
C ILE A 893 32.24 -1.02 -32.57
N ILE A 894 31.55 -1.73 -33.47
CA ILE A 894 31.89 -1.80 -34.90
C ILE A 894 31.80 -0.40 -35.53
N ARG A 895 30.74 0.36 -35.24
CA ARG A 895 30.57 1.73 -35.75
C ARG A 895 31.67 2.66 -35.24
N LYS A 896 32.09 2.52 -33.98
CA LYS A 896 33.21 3.29 -33.41
C LYS A 896 34.55 2.93 -34.06
N LYS A 897 34.77 1.65 -34.41
CA LYS A 897 35.96 1.19 -35.15
C LYS A 897 35.98 1.64 -36.62
N LYS A 898 34.81 1.69 -37.28
CA LYS A 898 34.67 2.19 -38.67
C LYS A 898 34.75 3.72 -38.76
N GLY A 899 34.54 4.43 -37.65
CA GLY A 899 34.60 5.90 -37.54
C GLY A 899 35.99 6.55 -37.61
N SER A 900 37.02 5.85 -38.12
CA SER A 900 38.25 6.48 -38.63
C SER A 900 38.29 6.61 -40.15
N PHE A 901 37.16 6.39 -40.85
CA PHE A 901 37.03 6.65 -42.28
C PHE A 901 35.80 7.54 -42.56
N ASN A 902 36.09 8.71 -43.13
CA ASN A 902 35.26 9.83 -43.60
C ASN A 902 33.72 9.74 -43.49
N HIS A 903 33.15 10.74 -42.81
CA HIS A 903 31.76 11.15 -42.89
C HIS A 903 31.48 11.86 -44.22
N GLU A 904 31.13 11.11 -45.25
CA GLU A 904 30.28 11.57 -46.36
C GLU A 904 29.65 10.32 -46.99
N SER A 905 28.53 9.85 -46.45
CA SER A 905 27.44 9.22 -47.20
C SER A 905 26.43 8.58 -46.26
N ILE A 906 25.18 8.66 -46.70
CA ILE A 906 23.96 8.04 -46.16
C ILE A 906 23.15 8.98 -45.25
N LEU A 907 22.49 9.91 -45.95
CA LEU A 907 21.16 10.46 -45.67
C LEU A 907 20.12 9.34 -45.50
#